data_AF-A0A523PF35-F1
#
_entry.id   AF-A0A523PF35-F1
#
_cell.length_a   1.000
_cell.length_b   1.000
_cell.length_c   1.000
_cell.angle_alpha   90.00
_cell.angle_beta   90.00
_cell.angle_gamma   90.00
#
_symmetry.space_group_name_H-M   'P 1'
#
loop_
_entity.id
_entity.type
_entity.pdbx_description
1 polymer ?
#
loop_
_entity_poly.entity_id
_entity_poly.type
_entity_poly.pdbx_seq_one_letter_code
_entity_poly.pdbx_strand_id
1 'polypeptide(L)'
;MIRHHARSVRIASIVTLTLAAACSKSSGSSDSTAAILVQFQAAAAAVPESGPAFDVAVRLGLTGMMLASDVTVMVSDAGTGTATSGVDHASFAPVTVTFLAGATDGAVETVTLTPLADMLAEGDETVTLALSAPTGGAALGAVATVTVSIIDATPPLVRFRAPSSATVDESDGVHTVTVELDLDPGVSLDADVQVDVSDAGSGTATSGADYATFASQTLTFPALTADGVSFEVGVTVQDDGSLEGDETVVLVLSNASPPAALGAGSTHTMTITDDDASTLPFLVATSGEVGAETPLADGDTLDLGSQQSGTGPNAGERVTLANLGTLPMALSAPVLVGGDASDFSIEVLPDGLPLGMKAPPVLVAAPFTVQYETPGEGAVLSIDLARLAELAEQSRVLLTGVPIPGAGSVVLELERLPLPFTEDAVLLVDGSIVPGGPAALAADLSIWKGTVAGLAGSSAFLSFSRHGTRGWIRFDGSPSGELHIAALEGGAARVMWADQLPETEAVDPEAFCASALAPPGGMPDAGAGPAAPPGTQQLSAADCRLAIATDYQLFLEFGTVQGTTTYVTELIAALSDRYFTDVQTTISIAYLEVWSTAGDPWTTPDGGGDTLDMLNEFRDAWAPSNGGAWPVEADLAHFISGASLGGGIAYVNVLCSDNFGFGVSANINGNINWGTFTGNPASFTWDFVVVGHELGHNFGAQHTHSYCPPLDACQATCSGPQVCSDGTLMSYCHLCPGGMSNIFLEFHPHIANVIRTSVNSSCLGQSSLDGDDEVSYRVRFSPISGAGSKATTLRFVHDAANEASPFTVQLTGESLP
;
A
#
# COMPACT_ATOMS: atom_id res chain seq x y z
N MET A 1 -15.36 -22.83 -0.93
CA MET A 1 -16.08 -23.87 -0.16
C MET A 1 -16.07 -23.48 1.31
N ILE A 2 -17.24 -23.54 1.98
CA ILE A 2 -17.42 -23.93 3.40
C ILE A 2 -16.85 -22.95 4.46
N ARG A 3 -17.71 -22.11 5.06
CA ARG A 3 -18.33 -22.23 6.41
C ARG A 3 -17.35 -22.27 7.60
N HIS A 4 -17.60 -21.41 8.59
CA HIS A 4 -17.95 -21.77 10.00
C HIS A 4 -18.49 -20.53 10.75
N HIS A 5 -19.70 -20.60 11.34
CA HIS A 5 -20.01 -20.74 12.78
C HIS A 5 -19.66 -19.50 13.62
N ALA A 6 -20.57 -18.87 14.37
CA ALA A 6 -21.20 -19.30 15.63
C ALA A 6 -21.81 -18.00 16.24
N ARG A 7 -22.71 -17.90 17.22
CA ARG A 7 -23.37 -18.76 18.21
C ARG A 7 -24.44 -17.86 18.86
N SER A 8 -25.65 -18.37 19.11
CA SER A 8 -26.65 -17.69 19.96
C SER A 8 -26.37 -17.91 21.45
N VAL A 9 -26.59 -16.88 22.26
CA VAL A 9 -26.65 -16.96 23.73
C VAL A 9 -28.07 -16.68 24.19
N ARG A 10 -28.62 -17.58 25.00
CA ARG A 10 -29.84 -17.40 25.79
C ARG A 10 -29.48 -16.79 27.15
N ILE A 11 -30.32 -15.90 27.66
CA ILE A 11 -30.43 -15.62 29.10
C ILE A 11 -31.86 -15.92 29.52
N ALA A 12 -31.99 -16.76 30.55
CA ALA A 12 -33.21 -17.07 31.27
C ALA A 12 -33.22 -16.32 32.61
N SER A 13 -34.40 -16.03 33.15
CA SER A 13 -34.57 -15.77 34.57
C SER A 13 -35.80 -16.51 35.09
N ILE A 14 -35.57 -17.27 36.16
CA ILE A 14 -36.46 -18.22 36.85
C ILE A 14 -36.96 -17.55 38.12
N VAL A 15 -38.23 -17.70 38.47
CA VAL A 15 -38.69 -17.60 39.87
C VAL A 15 -39.71 -18.71 40.19
N THR A 16 -39.34 -19.55 41.15
CA THR A 16 -40.12 -20.62 41.81
C THR A 16 -40.64 -20.16 43.18
N LEU A 17 -41.84 -20.59 43.62
CA LEU A 17 -42.29 -20.57 45.05
C LEU A 17 -43.44 -21.60 45.26
N THR A 18 -43.20 -22.77 45.86
CA THR A 18 -43.38 -23.24 47.28
C THR A 18 -44.80 -23.57 47.77
N LEU A 19 -44.88 -24.71 48.48
CA LEU A 19 -46.04 -25.46 48.97
C LEU A 19 -46.31 -25.24 50.48
N ALA A 20 -47.57 -25.48 50.90
CA ALA A 20 -48.07 -25.93 52.22
C ALA A 20 -48.32 -24.95 53.42
N ALA A 21 -49.62 -24.67 53.62
CA ALA A 21 -50.46 -24.71 54.83
C ALA A 21 -49.95 -24.36 56.26
N ALA A 22 -50.51 -23.26 56.78
CA ALA A 22 -50.93 -23.02 58.18
C ALA A 22 -52.25 -22.21 58.10
N CYS A 23 -53.27 -22.25 58.97
CA CYS A 23 -53.40 -22.68 60.36
C CYS A 23 -54.91 -22.86 60.72
N SER A 24 -55.19 -23.74 61.70
CA SER A 24 -56.32 -23.75 62.67
C SER A 24 -57.69 -23.11 62.36
N LYS A 25 -58.74 -23.92 62.57
CA LYS A 25 -60.12 -23.51 62.90
C LYS A 25 -60.17 -22.37 63.93
N SER A 26 -61.00 -21.36 63.72
CA SER A 26 -62.22 -21.20 64.52
C SER A 26 -63.26 -20.33 63.81
N SER A 27 -64.50 -20.74 63.98
CA SER A 27 -65.73 -20.20 63.41
C SER A 27 -65.98 -18.73 63.77
N GLY A 28 -66.30 -17.91 62.79
CA GLY A 28 -66.81 -16.56 63.02
C GLY A 28 -67.17 -15.85 61.73
N SER A 29 -68.47 -15.86 61.40
CA SER A 29 -69.20 -14.75 60.78
C SER A 29 -68.37 -13.59 60.23
N SER A 30 -68.20 -13.52 58.91
CA SER A 30 -68.41 -12.29 58.12
C SER A 30 -68.30 -12.61 56.63
N ASP A 31 -69.29 -12.10 55.91
CA ASP A 31 -69.22 -11.62 54.53
C ASP A 31 -67.86 -11.77 53.81
N SER A 32 -67.81 -12.68 52.84
CA SER A 32 -66.81 -12.65 51.77
C SER A 32 -67.47 -13.19 50.51
N THR A 33 -68.12 -12.29 49.78
CA THR A 33 -68.44 -12.52 48.38
C THR A 33 -67.17 -12.98 47.67
N ALA A 34 -67.21 -14.12 46.98
CA ALA A 34 -66.07 -14.58 46.18
C ALA A 34 -65.70 -13.46 45.19
N ALA A 35 -64.47 -12.93 45.29
CA ALA A 35 -64.04 -11.85 44.42
C ALA A 35 -63.60 -12.45 43.09
N ILE A 36 -64.23 -11.99 42.01
CA ILE A 36 -63.88 -12.32 40.64
C ILE A 36 -63.23 -11.08 40.04
N LEU A 37 -61.99 -11.20 39.58
CA LEU A 37 -61.23 -10.13 38.95
C LEU A 37 -60.84 -10.51 37.53
N VAL A 38 -60.89 -9.56 36.61
CA VAL A 38 -60.38 -9.74 35.25
C VAL A 38 -59.40 -8.61 34.92
N GLN A 39 -58.20 -8.95 34.46
CA GLN A 39 -57.14 -7.99 34.14
C GLN A 39 -56.26 -8.50 33.00
N PHE A 40 -55.51 -7.62 32.33
CA PHE A 40 -54.44 -8.06 31.44
C PHE A 40 -53.30 -8.70 32.25
N GLN A 41 -52.55 -9.60 31.60
CA GLN A 41 -51.41 -10.26 32.24
C GLN A 41 -50.19 -9.34 32.36
N ALA A 42 -50.06 -8.34 31.49
CA ALA A 42 -48.98 -7.35 31.49
C ALA A 42 -49.55 -5.96 31.16
N ALA A 43 -48.90 -4.91 31.66
CA ALA A 43 -49.26 -3.51 31.40
C ALA A 43 -48.60 -2.95 30.14
N ALA A 44 -47.54 -3.59 29.64
CA ALA A 44 -46.88 -3.21 28.41
C ALA A 44 -46.31 -4.43 27.67
N ALA A 45 -46.18 -4.30 26.35
CA ALA A 45 -45.49 -5.24 25.47
C ALA A 45 -44.84 -4.48 24.30
N ALA A 46 -43.93 -5.12 23.58
CA ALA A 46 -43.38 -4.60 22.33
C ALA A 46 -43.35 -5.73 21.30
N VAL A 47 -43.68 -5.39 20.05
CA VAL A 47 -43.75 -6.33 18.94
C VAL A 47 -43.16 -5.66 17.70
N PRO A 48 -42.39 -6.37 16.85
CA PRO A 48 -41.98 -5.81 15.57
C PRO A 48 -43.20 -5.67 14.65
N GLU A 49 -43.23 -4.62 13.82
CA GLU A 49 -44.27 -4.41 12.80
C GLU A 49 -44.41 -5.60 11.83
N SER A 50 -43.28 -6.23 11.47
CA SER A 50 -43.21 -7.44 10.63
C SER A 50 -43.41 -8.75 11.40
N GLY A 51 -43.81 -8.66 12.67
CA GLY A 51 -44.08 -9.78 13.54
C GLY A 51 -45.38 -10.53 13.22
N PRO A 52 -45.52 -11.77 13.71
CA PRO A 52 -46.81 -12.45 13.67
C PRO A 52 -47.83 -11.73 14.56
N ALA A 53 -49.11 -12.07 14.38
CA ALA A 53 -50.17 -11.59 15.26
C ALA A 53 -49.83 -11.87 16.74
N PHE A 54 -50.05 -10.88 17.59
CA PHE A 54 -49.69 -10.86 18.99
C PHE A 54 -50.90 -11.13 19.88
N ASP A 55 -50.80 -12.18 20.69
CA ASP A 55 -51.86 -12.54 21.62
C ASP A 55 -51.73 -11.76 22.94
N VAL A 56 -52.68 -10.86 23.15
CA VAL A 56 -52.84 -10.10 24.38
C VAL A 56 -53.61 -10.93 25.39
N ALA A 57 -52.93 -11.39 26.43
CA ALA A 57 -53.48 -12.26 27.46
C ALA A 57 -54.34 -11.49 28.48
N VAL A 58 -55.60 -11.91 28.62
CA VAL A 58 -56.53 -11.52 29.67
C VAL A 58 -56.64 -12.66 30.68
N ARG A 59 -56.45 -12.34 31.96
CA ARG A 59 -56.38 -13.32 33.04
C ARG A 59 -57.53 -13.15 34.03
N LEU A 60 -58.14 -14.28 34.37
CA LEU A 60 -59.12 -14.39 35.44
C LEU A 60 -58.43 -14.60 36.80
N GLY A 61 -58.84 -13.83 37.81
CA GLY A 61 -58.47 -13.98 39.20
C GLY A 61 -59.68 -14.36 40.06
N LEU A 62 -59.58 -15.42 40.85
CA LEU A 62 -60.64 -15.90 41.73
C LEU A 62 -60.12 -16.13 43.15
N THR A 63 -60.89 -15.74 44.16
CA THR A 63 -60.68 -16.22 45.54
C THR A 63 -61.44 -17.51 45.86
N GLY A 64 -62.31 -17.96 44.94
CA GLY A 64 -63.05 -19.24 44.99
C GLY A 64 -62.42 -20.34 44.12
N MET A 65 -62.97 -21.56 44.15
CA MET A 65 -62.39 -22.71 43.44
C MET A 65 -62.59 -22.69 41.90
N MET A 66 -63.77 -22.28 41.43
CA MET A 66 -64.11 -22.18 40.00
C MET A 66 -65.28 -21.22 39.79
N LEU A 67 -65.46 -20.71 38.57
CA LEU A 67 -66.63 -19.91 38.18
C LEU A 67 -67.93 -20.71 38.28
N ALA A 68 -68.95 -20.16 38.96
CA ALA A 68 -70.27 -20.77 39.07
C ALA A 68 -71.14 -20.53 37.82
N SER A 69 -70.84 -19.49 37.06
CA SER A 69 -71.48 -19.09 35.80
C SER A 69 -70.46 -18.39 34.91
N ASP A 70 -70.73 -18.29 33.62
CA ASP A 70 -69.85 -17.58 32.68
C ASP A 70 -69.64 -16.12 33.11
N VAL A 71 -68.40 -15.64 32.96
CA VAL A 71 -68.00 -14.25 33.18
C VAL A 71 -67.48 -13.71 31.86
N THR A 72 -68.01 -12.57 31.43
CA THR A 72 -67.55 -11.88 30.24
C THR A 72 -66.91 -10.55 30.57
N VAL A 73 -65.90 -10.16 29.81
CA VAL A 73 -65.31 -8.81 29.82
C VAL A 73 -65.11 -8.36 28.38
N MET A 74 -65.23 -7.06 28.13
CA MET A 74 -64.96 -6.50 26.81
C MET A 74 -63.53 -5.97 26.76
N VAL A 75 -62.78 -6.32 25.72
CA VAL A 75 -61.50 -5.69 25.37
C VAL A 75 -61.75 -4.77 24.19
N SER A 76 -61.31 -3.52 24.27
CA SER A 76 -61.40 -2.55 23.18
C SER A 76 -60.12 -1.74 23.06
N ASP A 77 -59.79 -1.30 21.86
CA ASP A 77 -58.77 -0.27 21.66
C ASP A 77 -59.24 1.06 22.28
N ALA A 78 -58.39 1.67 23.11
CA ALA A 78 -58.66 2.92 23.79
C ALA A 78 -58.46 4.14 22.88
N GLY A 79 -57.77 3.99 21.75
CA GLY A 79 -57.52 5.07 20.79
C GLY A 79 -56.62 6.20 21.31
N THR A 80 -55.81 5.92 22.33
CA THR A 80 -54.86 6.88 22.93
C THR A 80 -53.40 6.63 22.53
N GLY A 81 -53.15 5.60 21.72
CA GLY A 81 -51.84 5.31 21.15
C GLY A 81 -51.50 6.21 19.97
N THR A 82 -50.24 6.13 19.51
CA THR A 82 -49.79 6.83 18.29
C THR A 82 -50.08 6.04 17.01
N ALA A 83 -50.17 4.71 17.11
CA ALA A 83 -50.49 3.84 15.99
C ALA A 83 -51.96 4.01 15.54
N THR A 84 -52.14 4.10 14.25
CA THR A 84 -53.38 4.25 13.50
C THR A 84 -53.99 2.90 13.15
N SER A 85 -55.22 2.69 13.61
CA SER A 85 -55.97 1.46 13.31
C SER A 85 -56.29 1.31 11.82
N GLY A 86 -55.93 0.17 11.26
CA GLY A 86 -56.09 -0.17 9.84
C GLY A 86 -54.88 0.21 8.98
N VAL A 87 -53.90 0.91 9.53
CA VAL A 87 -52.60 1.22 8.90
C VAL A 87 -51.52 0.38 9.58
N ASP A 88 -51.24 0.63 10.86
CA ASP A 88 -50.10 0.04 11.59
C ASP A 88 -50.49 -1.24 12.34
N HIS A 89 -51.80 -1.41 12.58
CA HIS A 89 -52.37 -2.65 13.08
C HIS A 89 -53.77 -2.90 12.51
N ALA A 90 -54.15 -4.17 12.38
CA ALA A 90 -55.48 -4.53 11.91
C ALA A 90 -56.58 -3.92 12.81
N SER A 91 -57.71 -3.54 12.20
CA SER A 91 -58.83 -2.94 12.92
C SER A 91 -59.29 -3.81 14.09
N PHE A 92 -59.20 -3.27 15.31
CA PHE A 92 -59.51 -3.99 16.53
C PHE A 92 -60.94 -3.66 16.99
N ALA A 93 -61.93 -4.46 16.55
CA ALA A 93 -63.29 -4.33 17.04
C ALA A 93 -63.38 -4.82 18.50
N PRO A 94 -64.25 -4.23 19.36
CA PRO A 94 -64.40 -4.69 20.74
C PRO A 94 -64.71 -6.19 20.81
N VAL A 95 -63.86 -6.93 21.53
CA VAL A 95 -63.94 -8.38 21.67
C VAL A 95 -64.50 -8.72 23.05
N THR A 96 -65.57 -9.49 23.10
CA THR A 96 -66.07 -10.05 24.38
C THR A 96 -65.31 -11.33 24.70
N VAL A 97 -64.40 -11.25 25.68
CA VAL A 97 -63.71 -12.41 26.25
C VAL A 97 -64.65 -13.10 27.24
N THR A 98 -64.81 -14.42 27.12
CA THR A 98 -65.71 -15.21 27.98
C THR A 98 -64.93 -16.29 28.71
N PHE A 99 -64.93 -16.22 30.04
CA PHE A 99 -64.50 -17.32 30.89
C PHE A 99 -65.73 -18.17 31.26
N LEU A 100 -65.77 -19.42 30.79
CA LEU A 100 -66.91 -20.31 31.00
C LEU A 100 -67.03 -20.76 32.47
N ALA A 101 -68.25 -21.12 32.87
CA ALA A 101 -68.52 -21.76 34.15
C ALA A 101 -67.63 -23.00 34.31
N GLY A 102 -67.00 -23.14 35.48
CA GLY A 102 -65.99 -24.15 35.76
C GLY A 102 -64.55 -23.70 35.50
N ALA A 103 -64.30 -22.52 34.91
CA ALA A 103 -62.95 -21.96 34.81
C ALA A 103 -62.37 -21.68 36.20
N THR A 104 -61.09 -21.99 36.39
CA THR A 104 -60.37 -21.89 37.67
C THR A 104 -59.56 -20.60 37.77
N ASP A 105 -59.07 -20.27 38.97
CA ASP A 105 -58.15 -19.15 39.17
C ASP A 105 -56.95 -19.23 38.22
N GLY A 106 -56.58 -18.10 37.60
CA GLY A 106 -55.50 -18.00 36.65
C GLY A 106 -55.80 -18.51 35.25
N ALA A 107 -57.05 -18.85 34.92
CA ALA A 107 -57.44 -19.09 33.53
C ALA A 107 -57.08 -17.87 32.66
N VAL A 108 -56.56 -18.12 31.46
CA VAL A 108 -56.15 -17.09 30.51
C VAL A 108 -56.92 -17.30 29.22
N GLU A 109 -57.50 -16.22 28.73
CA GLU A 109 -58.05 -16.11 27.39
C GLU A 109 -57.26 -15.02 26.68
N THR A 110 -57.14 -15.11 25.35
CA THR A 110 -56.36 -14.14 24.57
C THR A 110 -57.26 -13.37 23.62
N VAL A 111 -56.86 -12.13 23.33
CA VAL A 111 -57.35 -11.38 22.17
C VAL A 111 -56.16 -11.07 21.27
N THR A 112 -56.34 -11.17 19.97
CA THR A 112 -55.24 -11.04 19.02
C THR A 112 -55.18 -9.61 18.50
N LEU A 113 -54.03 -8.96 18.69
CA LEU A 113 -53.64 -7.71 18.03
C LEU A 113 -52.68 -8.07 16.89
N THR A 114 -52.99 -7.66 15.67
CA THR A 114 -52.16 -8.00 14.50
C THR A 114 -51.46 -6.74 14.01
N PRO A 115 -50.14 -6.58 14.21
CA PRO A 115 -49.37 -5.54 13.53
C PRO A 115 -49.48 -5.70 12.00
N LEU A 116 -49.43 -4.58 11.30
CA LEU A 116 -49.40 -4.53 9.85
C LEU A 116 -48.08 -3.91 9.47
N ALA A 117 -47.21 -4.69 8.82
CA ALA A 117 -45.99 -4.16 8.26
C ALA A 117 -46.27 -3.48 6.93
N ASP A 118 -45.57 -2.39 6.68
CA ASP A 118 -45.46 -1.80 5.36
C ASP A 118 -44.00 -1.50 5.01
N MET A 119 -43.77 -0.44 4.23
CA MET A 119 -42.47 -0.04 3.71
C MET A 119 -42.23 1.45 3.99
N LEU A 120 -42.80 1.96 5.08
CA LEU A 120 -42.60 3.30 5.57
C LEU A 120 -41.73 3.26 6.84
N ALA A 121 -40.85 4.25 6.97
CA ALA A 121 -40.11 4.51 8.19
C ALA A 121 -40.85 5.59 8.99
N GLU A 122 -41.54 5.14 10.03
CA GLU A 122 -42.47 5.87 10.90
C GLU A 122 -41.87 6.08 12.30
N GLY A 123 -40.94 5.19 12.68
CA GLY A 123 -40.40 5.06 14.03
C GLY A 123 -41.35 4.27 14.95
N ASP A 124 -40.92 4.02 16.19
CA ASP A 124 -41.72 3.21 17.11
C ASP A 124 -43.07 3.85 17.49
N GLU A 125 -44.16 3.11 17.25
CA GLU A 125 -45.52 3.56 17.56
C GLU A 125 -46.17 2.75 18.69
N THR A 126 -47.38 3.13 19.14
CA THR A 126 -48.05 2.49 20.28
C THR A 126 -49.54 2.28 20.08
N VAL A 127 -50.08 1.13 20.55
CA VAL A 127 -51.51 0.81 20.66
C VAL A 127 -51.87 0.60 22.13
N THR A 128 -53.01 1.11 22.61
CA THR A 128 -53.44 0.91 24.01
C THR A 128 -54.78 0.18 24.08
N LEU A 129 -54.82 -1.04 24.60
CA LEU A 129 -56.06 -1.80 24.81
C LEU A 129 -56.57 -1.63 26.24
N ALA A 130 -57.90 -1.59 26.41
CA ALA A 130 -58.57 -1.41 27.70
C ALA A 130 -59.66 -2.48 27.95
N LEU A 131 -59.80 -2.89 29.21
CA LEU A 131 -60.89 -3.75 29.67
C LEU A 131 -62.09 -2.91 30.12
N SER A 132 -63.30 -3.37 29.79
CA SER A 132 -64.54 -2.72 30.22
C SER A 132 -65.71 -3.71 30.39
N ALA A 133 -66.77 -3.22 31.04
CA ALA A 133 -68.05 -3.91 31.22
C ALA A 133 -67.96 -5.38 31.69
N PRO A 134 -67.23 -5.70 32.78
CA PRO A 134 -67.21 -7.06 33.30
C PRO A 134 -68.61 -7.48 33.79
N THR A 135 -69.00 -8.72 33.50
CA THR A 135 -70.29 -9.30 33.90
C THR A 135 -70.13 -10.37 34.99
N GLY A 136 -71.21 -11.01 35.42
CA GLY A 136 -71.15 -12.14 36.36
C GLY A 136 -70.64 -11.80 37.77
N GLY A 137 -70.65 -10.52 38.16
CA GLY A 137 -70.13 -10.04 39.45
C GLY A 137 -68.61 -9.83 39.47
N ALA A 138 -67.94 -9.89 38.32
CA ALA A 138 -66.53 -9.58 38.19
C ALA A 138 -66.24 -8.08 38.27
N ALA A 139 -65.09 -7.72 38.84
CA ALA A 139 -64.51 -6.38 38.77
C ALA A 139 -63.22 -6.39 37.94
N LEU A 140 -62.81 -5.24 37.42
CA LEU A 140 -61.52 -5.13 36.75
C LEU A 140 -60.39 -5.16 37.79
N GLY A 141 -59.29 -5.85 37.47
CA GLY A 141 -58.09 -5.86 38.30
C GLY A 141 -57.23 -4.61 38.11
N ALA A 142 -56.04 -4.59 38.70
CA ALA A 142 -55.16 -3.43 38.71
C ALA A 142 -54.63 -3.07 37.32
N VAL A 143 -54.45 -4.08 36.45
CA VAL A 143 -53.98 -3.91 35.07
C VAL A 143 -55.17 -3.95 34.12
N ALA A 144 -55.94 -2.86 34.12
CA ALA A 144 -57.12 -2.72 33.26
C ALA A 144 -56.80 -2.23 31.83
N THR A 145 -55.55 -1.83 31.59
CA THR A 145 -55.04 -1.35 30.30
C THR A 145 -53.68 -1.98 29.98
N VAL A 146 -53.36 -2.10 28.70
CA VAL A 146 -52.05 -2.55 28.20
C VAL A 146 -51.62 -1.71 27.00
N THR A 147 -50.38 -1.22 27.02
CA THR A 147 -49.78 -0.49 25.88
C THR A 147 -48.82 -1.41 25.13
N VAL A 148 -49.05 -1.61 23.84
CA VAL A 148 -48.20 -2.40 22.96
C VAL A 148 -47.43 -1.44 22.05
N SER A 149 -46.10 -1.42 22.14
CA SER A 149 -45.25 -0.71 21.18
C SER A 149 -45.06 -1.55 19.93
N ILE A 150 -45.35 -0.97 18.77
CA ILE A 150 -45.03 -1.54 17.45
C ILE A 150 -43.67 -0.96 17.08
N ILE A 151 -42.66 -1.82 17.02
CA ILE A 151 -41.26 -1.45 16.77
C ILE A 151 -41.04 -1.50 15.26
N ASP A 152 -40.68 -0.35 14.70
CA ASP A 152 -40.32 -0.18 13.29
C ASP A 152 -38.96 -0.85 13.00
N ALA A 153 -38.61 -1.00 11.74
CA ALA A 153 -37.29 -1.38 11.28
C ALA A 153 -36.20 -0.34 11.67
N THR A 154 -35.03 -0.42 11.04
CA THR A 154 -33.89 0.42 11.44
C THR A 154 -34.17 1.91 11.18
N PRO A 155 -33.77 2.83 12.08
CA PRO A 155 -34.03 4.25 11.89
C PRO A 155 -33.24 4.77 10.67
N PRO A 156 -33.84 5.64 9.83
CA PRO A 156 -33.14 6.27 8.71
C PRO A 156 -31.88 7.02 9.16
N LEU A 157 -30.79 6.95 8.39
CA LEU A 157 -29.55 7.67 8.69
C LEU A 157 -29.26 8.72 7.64
N VAL A 158 -28.77 9.89 8.07
CA VAL A 158 -28.26 10.93 7.17
C VAL A 158 -26.75 11.08 7.37
N ARG A 159 -26.00 11.11 6.26
CA ARG A 159 -24.54 11.21 6.26
C ARG A 159 -24.00 11.90 5.01
N PHE A 160 -22.79 12.41 5.07
CA PHE A 160 -22.03 12.70 3.85
C PHE A 160 -21.69 11.38 3.15
N ARG A 161 -21.76 11.39 1.81
CA ARG A 161 -21.44 10.21 0.98
C ARG A 161 -19.97 9.79 1.13
N ALA A 162 -19.07 10.75 1.25
CA ALA A 162 -17.65 10.55 1.46
C ALA A 162 -17.17 11.36 2.68
N PRO A 163 -16.16 10.89 3.42
CA PRO A 163 -15.60 11.62 4.56
C PRO A 163 -14.68 12.78 4.14
N SER A 164 -14.19 12.78 2.90
CA SER A 164 -13.35 13.85 2.35
C SER A 164 -13.48 13.99 0.83
N SER A 165 -13.05 15.15 0.30
CA SER A 165 -12.91 15.45 -1.13
C SER A 165 -11.84 16.54 -1.36
N ALA A 166 -11.35 16.71 -2.58
CA ALA A 166 -10.47 17.81 -2.97
C ALA A 166 -11.04 18.51 -4.20
N THR A 167 -10.87 19.84 -4.31
CA THR A 167 -11.01 20.54 -5.59
C THR A 167 -9.82 20.22 -6.47
N VAL A 168 -10.02 20.29 -7.79
CA VAL A 168 -8.90 20.14 -8.72
C VAL A 168 -8.07 21.43 -8.79
N ASP A 169 -8.70 22.57 -8.50
CA ASP A 169 -8.14 23.91 -8.69
C ASP A 169 -9.01 24.95 -7.93
N GLU A 170 -8.45 26.04 -7.40
CA GLU A 170 -9.23 27.11 -6.76
C GLU A 170 -10.12 27.89 -7.75
N SER A 171 -9.81 27.81 -9.05
CA SER A 171 -10.61 28.33 -10.16
C SER A 171 -11.87 27.50 -10.46
N ASP A 172 -12.04 26.33 -9.84
CA ASP A 172 -13.19 25.43 -10.07
C ASP A 172 -14.51 26.04 -9.56
N GLY A 173 -14.41 27.11 -8.76
CA GLY A 173 -15.49 28.03 -8.43
C GLY A 173 -16.53 27.47 -7.46
N VAL A 174 -17.30 26.42 -7.81
CA VAL A 174 -18.25 25.77 -6.89
C VAL A 174 -17.99 24.28 -6.80
N HIS A 175 -17.48 23.85 -5.65
CA HIS A 175 -17.32 22.45 -5.32
C HIS A 175 -18.57 21.88 -4.66
N THR A 176 -18.97 20.66 -5.04
CA THR A 176 -20.20 20.04 -4.55
C THR A 176 -19.93 18.88 -3.60
N VAL A 177 -20.49 18.95 -2.40
CA VAL A 177 -20.46 17.88 -1.39
C VAL A 177 -21.82 17.18 -1.33
N THR A 178 -21.83 15.85 -1.42
CA THR A 178 -23.07 15.06 -1.42
C THR A 178 -23.47 14.60 -0.02
N VAL A 179 -24.69 14.93 0.39
CA VAL A 179 -25.36 14.41 1.59
C VAL A 179 -26.43 13.40 1.16
N GLU A 180 -26.42 12.20 1.73
CA GLU A 180 -27.36 11.13 1.37
C GLU A 180 -28.17 10.62 2.56
N LEU A 181 -29.40 10.20 2.25
CA LEU A 181 -30.30 9.50 3.15
C LEU A 181 -30.17 7.98 2.90
N ASP A 182 -29.94 7.25 3.98
CA ASP A 182 -29.68 5.80 4.02
C ASP A 182 -30.86 5.12 4.75
N LEU A 183 -31.58 4.25 4.04
CA LEU A 183 -32.67 3.43 4.60
C LEU A 183 -32.50 1.96 4.20
N ASP A 184 -33.23 1.07 4.88
CA ASP A 184 -33.33 -0.33 4.45
C ASP A 184 -33.93 -0.43 3.02
N PRO A 185 -33.47 -1.37 2.17
CA PRO A 185 -33.92 -1.47 0.79
C PRO A 185 -35.44 -1.65 0.64
N GLY A 186 -36.07 -0.74 -0.09
CA GLY A 186 -37.51 -0.74 -0.34
C GLY A 186 -38.32 0.09 0.65
N VAL A 187 -37.71 0.60 1.71
CA VAL A 187 -38.32 1.51 2.70
C VAL A 187 -38.27 2.96 2.20
N SER A 188 -39.27 3.75 2.58
CA SER A 188 -39.34 5.19 2.34
C SER A 188 -39.79 5.96 3.58
N LEU A 189 -39.51 7.26 3.68
CA LEU A 189 -39.93 8.05 4.84
C LEU A 189 -41.45 8.17 4.97
N ASP A 190 -42.00 8.14 6.18
CA ASP A 190 -43.42 8.52 6.39
C ASP A 190 -43.61 10.05 6.50
N ALA A 191 -42.63 10.74 7.09
CA ALA A 191 -42.67 12.18 7.31
C ALA A 191 -41.43 12.89 6.77
N ASP A 192 -41.52 14.21 6.62
CA ASP A 192 -40.39 15.05 6.22
C ASP A 192 -39.26 14.96 7.27
N VAL A 193 -38.04 14.72 6.81
CA VAL A 193 -36.81 14.74 7.63
C VAL A 193 -35.99 15.98 7.28
N GLN A 194 -35.59 16.74 8.29
CA GLN A 194 -34.72 17.90 8.15
C GLN A 194 -33.34 17.64 8.78
N VAL A 195 -32.28 18.16 8.15
CA VAL A 195 -30.91 18.13 8.68
C VAL A 195 -30.21 19.44 8.33
N ASP A 196 -29.37 19.94 9.23
CA ASP A 196 -28.58 21.15 8.99
C ASP A 196 -27.15 20.80 8.57
N VAL A 197 -26.62 21.57 7.60
CA VAL A 197 -25.23 21.54 7.16
C VAL A 197 -24.58 22.88 7.48
N SER A 198 -23.42 22.86 8.13
CA SER A 198 -22.67 24.07 8.48
C SER A 198 -21.16 23.86 8.33
N ASP A 199 -20.43 24.95 8.07
CA ASP A 199 -18.97 24.98 8.23
C ASP A 199 -18.59 24.97 9.72
N ALA A 200 -17.67 24.10 10.09
CA ALA A 200 -17.16 23.94 11.46
C ALA A 200 -16.10 25.00 11.82
N GLY A 201 -15.49 25.66 10.83
CA GLY A 201 -14.42 26.65 11.04
C GLY A 201 -13.13 26.07 11.61
N SER A 202 -12.91 24.76 11.49
CA SER A 202 -11.71 24.06 11.96
C SER A 202 -10.73 23.70 10.84
N GLY A 203 -11.02 24.09 9.60
CA GLY A 203 -10.12 23.95 8.46
C GLY A 203 -9.02 25.01 8.46
N THR A 204 -8.05 24.87 7.57
CA THR A 204 -6.96 25.85 7.38
C THR A 204 -7.38 27.03 6.50
N ALA A 205 -8.36 26.84 5.62
CA ALA A 205 -8.89 27.91 4.76
C ALA A 205 -9.70 28.95 5.56
N THR A 206 -9.48 30.21 5.23
CA THR A 206 -10.12 31.41 5.74
C THR A 206 -11.43 31.75 5.01
N SER A 207 -12.55 31.62 5.74
CA SER A 207 -13.86 32.03 5.24
C SER A 207 -13.90 33.51 4.83
N GLY A 208 -14.31 33.75 3.58
CA GLY A 208 -14.41 35.07 2.95
C GLY A 208 -13.17 35.50 2.18
N ALA A 209 -12.03 34.84 2.35
CA ALA A 209 -10.86 34.96 1.48
C ALA A 209 -10.91 33.82 0.45
N ASP A 210 -10.62 32.59 0.87
CA ASP A 210 -10.34 31.44 -0.02
C ASP A 210 -11.62 30.70 -0.44
N TYR A 211 -12.70 30.90 0.32
CA TYR A 211 -14.05 30.48 -0.06
C TYR A 211 -15.10 31.46 0.44
N ALA A 212 -16.22 31.56 -0.27
CA ALA A 212 -17.32 32.43 0.13
C ALA A 212 -17.88 32.02 1.49
N THR A 213 -18.27 32.99 2.32
CA THR A 213 -18.87 32.71 3.63
C THR A 213 -20.02 31.72 3.53
N PHE A 214 -19.85 30.54 4.16
CA PHE A 214 -20.82 29.46 4.09
C PHE A 214 -21.97 29.69 5.07
N ALA A 215 -23.16 30.00 4.56
CA ALA A 215 -24.37 30.08 5.37
C ALA A 215 -24.89 28.67 5.67
N SER A 216 -25.26 28.38 6.93
CA SER A 216 -25.86 27.10 7.30
C SER A 216 -27.11 26.81 6.46
N GLN A 217 -27.20 25.57 5.95
CA GLN A 217 -28.28 25.13 5.07
C GLN A 217 -29.10 24.05 5.76
N THR A 218 -30.42 24.16 5.72
CA THR A 218 -31.33 23.09 6.17
C THR A 218 -31.80 22.30 4.97
N LEU A 219 -31.38 21.04 4.87
CA LEU A 219 -31.86 20.09 3.86
C LEU A 219 -33.16 19.46 4.35
N THR A 220 -34.13 19.28 3.45
CA THR A 220 -35.41 18.62 3.75
C THR A 220 -35.60 17.44 2.80
N PHE A 221 -35.59 16.22 3.34
CA PHE A 221 -36.02 15.02 2.64
C PHE A 221 -37.52 14.86 2.86
N PRO A 222 -38.36 15.04 1.82
CA PRO A 222 -39.81 14.96 2.00
C PRO A 222 -40.28 13.55 2.36
N ALA A 223 -41.48 13.43 2.92
CA ALA A 223 -42.18 12.16 3.04
C ALA A 223 -42.17 11.37 1.71
N LEU A 224 -42.15 10.04 1.81
CA LEU A 224 -42.04 9.06 0.74
C LEU A 224 -40.71 9.06 -0.02
N THR A 225 -39.68 9.75 0.50
CA THR A 225 -38.32 9.66 -0.04
C THR A 225 -37.76 8.26 0.22
N ALA A 226 -37.26 7.61 -0.84
CA ALA A 226 -36.66 6.28 -0.79
C ALA A 226 -35.15 6.32 -0.48
N ASP A 227 -34.58 5.14 -0.22
CA ASP A 227 -33.14 4.95 -0.01
C ASP A 227 -32.27 5.54 -1.14
N GLY A 228 -31.13 6.12 -0.75
CA GLY A 228 -30.09 6.62 -1.65
C GLY A 228 -30.37 7.98 -2.28
N VAL A 229 -31.47 8.66 -1.93
CA VAL A 229 -31.72 10.04 -2.36
C VAL A 229 -30.70 10.97 -1.69
N SER A 230 -30.17 11.92 -2.46
CA SER A 230 -29.10 12.81 -2.02
C SER A 230 -29.35 14.27 -2.41
N PHE A 231 -28.70 15.16 -1.66
CA PHE A 231 -28.58 16.58 -1.94
C PHE A 231 -27.13 16.95 -2.21
N GLU A 232 -26.94 17.92 -3.12
CA GLU A 232 -25.65 18.54 -3.36
C GLU A 232 -25.57 19.86 -2.59
N VAL A 233 -24.52 20.00 -1.80
CA VAL A 233 -24.19 21.20 -1.02
C VAL A 233 -22.99 21.86 -1.68
N GLY A 234 -23.19 23.04 -2.27
CA GLY A 234 -22.12 23.80 -2.91
C GLY A 234 -21.30 24.61 -1.90
N VAL A 235 -19.98 24.52 -2.00
CA VAL A 235 -19.01 25.44 -1.40
C VAL A 235 -18.40 26.26 -2.53
N THR A 236 -18.55 27.58 -2.49
CA THR A 236 -17.98 28.46 -3.52
C THR A 236 -16.55 28.83 -3.15
N VAL A 237 -15.57 28.30 -3.86
CA VAL A 237 -14.14 28.65 -3.74
C VAL A 237 -13.88 29.99 -4.44
N GLN A 238 -12.93 30.75 -3.92
CA GLN A 238 -12.54 32.06 -4.44
C GLN A 238 -11.08 32.00 -4.87
N ASP A 239 -10.88 31.94 -6.19
CA ASP A 239 -9.59 32.11 -6.86
C ASP A 239 -9.04 33.54 -6.62
N ASP A 240 -7.79 33.63 -6.17
CA ASP A 240 -7.09 34.90 -6.04
C ASP A 240 -5.76 35.07 -6.84
N GLY A 241 -4.66 35.37 -6.19
CA GLY A 241 -3.36 35.68 -6.81
C GLY A 241 -2.22 35.52 -5.80
N SER A 242 -2.49 34.86 -4.70
CA SER A 242 -1.67 34.73 -3.50
C SER A 242 -1.25 33.27 -3.39
N LEU A 243 0.06 33.04 -3.41
CA LEU A 243 0.60 31.70 -3.18
C LEU A 243 0.52 31.36 -1.67
N GLU A 244 -0.44 30.51 -1.32
CA GLU A 244 -0.86 30.16 0.04
C GLU A 244 -0.71 28.65 0.32
N GLY A 245 -0.66 27.82 -0.74
CA GLY A 245 -0.60 26.37 -0.70
C GLY A 245 -1.97 25.72 -0.49
N ASP A 246 -2.02 24.38 -0.47
CA ASP A 246 -3.28 23.65 -0.27
C ASP A 246 -3.90 23.90 1.11
N GLU A 247 -5.19 24.23 1.12
CA GLU A 247 -5.95 24.54 2.33
C GLU A 247 -7.20 23.66 2.51
N THR A 248 -7.85 23.70 3.67
CA THR A 248 -8.98 22.81 3.99
C THR A 248 -10.20 23.52 4.55
N VAL A 249 -11.39 23.01 4.23
CA VAL A 249 -12.71 23.41 4.75
C VAL A 249 -13.40 22.18 5.38
N VAL A 250 -14.02 22.33 6.56
CA VAL A 250 -14.65 21.20 7.28
C VAL A 250 -16.15 21.44 7.45
N LEU A 251 -16.98 20.64 6.78
CA LEU A 251 -18.44 20.68 6.91
C LEU A 251 -18.94 19.65 7.93
N VAL A 252 -20.01 19.99 8.66
CA VAL A 252 -20.65 19.12 9.65
C VAL A 252 -22.16 19.07 9.48
N LEU A 253 -22.75 17.89 9.71
CA LEU A 253 -24.18 17.67 9.81
C LEU A 253 -24.65 17.81 11.27
N SER A 254 -25.79 18.46 11.48
CA SER A 254 -26.40 18.63 12.80
C SER A 254 -27.94 18.64 12.73
N ASN A 255 -28.58 18.54 13.91
CA ASN A 255 -30.04 18.72 14.07
C ASN A 255 -30.94 17.84 13.18
N ALA A 256 -30.57 16.58 12.93
CA ALA A 256 -31.46 15.64 12.23
C ALA A 256 -32.80 15.46 12.97
N SER A 257 -33.93 15.66 12.28
CA SER A 257 -35.26 15.49 12.86
C SER A 257 -35.72 14.03 12.82
N PRO A 258 -36.49 13.55 13.83
CA PRO A 258 -37.11 12.22 13.79
C PRO A 258 -37.97 12.02 12.53
N PRO A 259 -38.06 10.79 11.98
CA PRO A 259 -37.53 9.55 12.56
C PRO A 259 -36.04 9.31 12.30
N ALA A 260 -35.34 10.18 11.57
CA ALA A 260 -33.94 9.98 11.20
C ALA A 260 -32.93 10.33 12.30
N ALA A 261 -31.72 9.79 12.17
CA ALA A 261 -30.54 10.12 12.99
C ALA A 261 -29.30 10.40 12.12
N LEU A 262 -28.25 10.95 12.73
CA LEU A 262 -26.96 11.15 12.04
C LEU A 262 -26.15 9.84 12.03
N GLY A 263 -25.61 9.48 10.87
CA GLY A 263 -24.71 8.33 10.70
C GLY A 263 -23.25 8.62 11.08
N ALA A 264 -22.39 7.61 11.00
CA ALA A 264 -20.94 7.72 11.30
C ALA A 264 -20.14 8.67 10.38
N GLY A 265 -20.77 9.23 9.34
CA GLY A 265 -20.20 10.20 8.40
C GLY A 265 -20.84 11.58 8.51
N SER A 266 -20.94 12.14 9.71
CA SER A 266 -21.52 13.47 9.95
C SER A 266 -20.53 14.63 9.77
N THR A 267 -19.30 14.36 9.35
CA THR A 267 -18.26 15.36 9.06
C THR A 267 -17.66 15.08 7.69
N HIS A 268 -17.34 16.13 6.95
CA HIS A 268 -16.66 16.08 5.65
C HIS A 268 -15.53 17.10 5.59
N THR A 269 -14.34 16.68 5.21
CA THR A 269 -13.19 17.58 4.97
C THR A 269 -12.94 17.75 3.48
N MET A 270 -13.00 18.98 3.01
CA MET A 270 -12.69 19.40 1.65
C MET A 270 -11.31 20.06 1.60
N THR A 271 -10.51 19.78 0.59
CA THR A 271 -9.24 20.48 0.30
C THR A 271 -9.41 21.43 -0.89
N ILE A 272 -8.92 22.67 -0.76
CA ILE A 272 -8.76 23.66 -1.83
C ILE A 272 -7.30 23.59 -2.29
N THR A 273 -7.08 23.44 -3.60
CA THR A 273 -5.76 23.37 -4.22
C THR A 273 -5.41 24.72 -4.85
N ASP A 274 -4.30 25.30 -4.43
CA ASP A 274 -3.79 26.60 -4.91
C ASP A 274 -3.27 26.46 -6.36
N ASP A 275 -3.72 27.34 -7.27
CA ASP A 275 -3.35 27.32 -8.69
C ASP A 275 -2.36 28.45 -9.07
N ASP A 276 -1.95 29.26 -8.10
CA ASP A 276 -0.95 30.29 -8.28
C ASP A 276 0.48 29.75 -8.26
N ALA A 277 1.34 30.31 -9.10
CA ALA A 277 2.77 29.98 -9.13
C ALA A 277 3.65 31.24 -9.15
N SER A 278 4.78 31.19 -8.44
CA SER A 278 5.75 32.28 -8.39
C SER A 278 6.52 32.42 -9.72
N THR A 279 6.94 33.64 -10.08
CA THR A 279 7.85 33.85 -11.23
C THR A 279 9.33 33.68 -10.89
N LEU A 280 9.68 33.67 -9.60
CA LEU A 280 11.01 33.35 -9.09
C LEU A 280 11.00 31.93 -8.51
N PRO A 281 12.16 31.27 -8.35
CA PRO A 281 12.22 30.00 -7.62
C PRO A 281 11.56 30.14 -6.24
N PHE A 282 10.71 29.18 -5.89
CA PHE A 282 9.89 29.23 -4.68
C PHE A 282 9.86 27.86 -4.00
N LEU A 283 10.47 27.76 -2.82
CA LEU A 283 10.67 26.52 -2.10
C LEU A 283 9.47 26.23 -1.19
N VAL A 284 8.81 25.10 -1.38
CA VAL A 284 7.89 24.52 -0.38
C VAL A 284 8.50 23.25 0.17
N ALA A 285 8.41 23.06 1.48
CA ALA A 285 8.89 21.87 2.16
C ALA A 285 7.77 21.19 2.95
N THR A 286 7.66 19.88 2.82
CA THR A 286 6.66 19.05 3.51
C THR A 286 7.27 17.77 4.06
N SER A 287 6.63 17.13 5.04
CA SER A 287 7.02 15.82 5.58
C SER A 287 5.86 14.87 5.81
N GLY A 288 6.19 13.58 5.93
CA GLY A 288 5.29 12.53 6.37
C GLY A 288 5.61 11.16 5.77
N GLU A 289 4.65 10.24 5.78
CA GLU A 289 4.82 8.89 5.23
C GLU A 289 4.90 8.90 3.70
N VAL A 290 4.13 9.79 3.05
CA VAL A 290 4.13 10.03 1.60
C VAL A 290 4.88 11.31 1.18
N GLY A 291 5.16 12.23 2.12
CA GLY A 291 5.96 13.42 1.93
C GLY A 291 5.17 14.70 1.70
N ALA A 292 3.84 14.67 1.83
CA ALA A 292 2.93 15.78 1.53
C ALA A 292 2.00 16.13 2.72
N GLU A 293 2.22 15.55 3.89
CA GLU A 293 1.25 15.60 4.99
C GLU A 293 1.42 16.80 5.91
N THR A 294 2.66 17.21 6.18
CA THR A 294 2.97 18.25 7.18
C THR A 294 3.87 19.31 6.57
N PRO A 295 3.45 20.58 6.47
CA PRO A 295 4.33 21.68 6.06
C PRO A 295 5.51 21.83 7.02
N LEU A 296 6.70 22.10 6.48
CA LEU A 296 7.94 22.35 7.23
C LEU A 296 8.42 23.79 7.01
N ALA A 297 8.69 24.50 8.10
CA ALA A 297 9.40 25.78 8.09
C ALA A 297 10.90 25.59 8.41
N ASP A 298 11.72 26.57 8.05
CA ASP A 298 13.16 26.55 8.39
C ASP A 298 13.37 26.41 9.91
N GLY A 299 14.13 25.39 10.29
CA GLY A 299 14.48 25.07 11.67
C GLY A 299 13.50 24.14 12.39
N ASP A 300 12.44 23.68 11.73
CA ASP A 300 11.49 22.73 12.31
C ASP A 300 12.14 21.40 12.70
N THR A 301 11.50 20.69 13.63
CA THR A 301 12.01 19.43 14.19
C THR A 301 11.16 18.24 13.75
N LEU A 302 11.85 17.23 13.20
CA LEU A 302 11.30 15.97 12.74
C LEU A 302 11.74 14.82 13.66
N ASP A 303 10.79 14.19 14.35
CA ASP A 303 11.05 13.08 15.26
C ASP A 303 10.91 11.72 14.55
N LEU A 304 12.04 11.06 14.30
CA LEU A 304 12.11 9.78 13.61
C LEU A 304 11.90 8.57 14.55
N GLY A 305 11.59 8.83 15.83
CA GLY A 305 11.24 7.82 16.82
C GLY A 305 12.43 7.07 17.44
N SER A 306 12.13 5.92 18.05
CA SER A 306 13.10 5.14 18.83
C SER A 306 13.61 3.89 18.11
N GLN A 307 14.92 3.59 18.16
CA GLN A 307 15.56 2.42 17.53
C GLN A 307 16.65 1.82 18.44
N GLN A 308 16.97 0.53 18.29
CA GLN A 308 18.07 -0.12 19.05
C GLN A 308 19.44 0.18 18.42
N SER A 309 20.49 0.28 19.24
CA SER A 309 21.83 0.55 18.70
C SER A 309 22.33 -0.61 17.82
N GLY A 310 22.70 -0.28 16.58
CA GLY A 310 23.19 -1.23 15.58
C GLY A 310 22.10 -2.08 14.92
N THR A 311 20.81 -1.81 15.17
CA THR A 311 19.69 -2.54 14.56
C THR A 311 18.55 -1.61 14.16
N GLY A 312 17.84 -1.99 13.08
CA GLY A 312 16.50 -1.49 12.77
C GLY A 312 16.41 -0.59 11.52
N PRO A 313 15.51 -0.92 10.57
CA PRO A 313 14.94 0.06 9.66
C PRO A 313 13.60 0.54 10.24
N ASN A 314 13.52 1.80 10.65
CA ASN A 314 12.22 2.47 10.49
C ASN A 314 11.99 2.67 8.99
N ALA A 315 10.72 2.78 8.58
CA ALA A 315 10.40 3.13 7.21
C ALA A 315 11.01 4.51 6.83
N GLY A 316 11.45 5.30 7.81
CA GLY A 316 11.91 6.68 7.61
C GLY A 316 10.74 7.60 7.35
N GLU A 317 10.95 8.89 7.56
CA GLU A 317 10.01 9.93 7.18
C GLU A 317 10.45 10.54 5.85
N ARG A 318 9.50 10.90 5.00
CA ARG A 318 9.79 11.62 3.77
C ARG A 318 9.83 13.11 4.07
N VAL A 319 10.79 13.79 3.46
CA VAL A 319 10.91 15.25 3.40
C VAL A 319 10.91 15.59 1.93
N THR A 320 9.90 16.32 1.48
CA THR A 320 9.74 16.71 0.08
C THR A 320 9.99 18.20 -0.05
N LEU A 321 10.75 18.58 -1.08
CA LEU A 321 11.01 19.96 -1.45
C LEU A 321 10.45 20.19 -2.87
N ALA A 322 9.54 21.12 -3.02
CA ALA A 322 8.94 21.50 -4.30
C ALA A 322 9.40 22.90 -4.72
N ASN A 323 9.57 23.11 -6.03
CA ASN A 323 9.74 24.44 -6.61
C ASN A 323 8.42 24.89 -7.26
N LEU A 324 7.57 25.61 -6.51
CA LEU A 324 6.32 26.19 -7.04
C LEU A 324 6.56 27.49 -7.85
N GLY A 325 7.79 27.69 -8.28
CA GLY A 325 8.22 28.82 -9.09
C GLY A 325 8.45 28.37 -10.53
N THR A 326 8.10 29.21 -11.50
CA THR A 326 8.27 28.92 -12.93
C THR A 326 9.72 28.99 -13.45
N LEU A 327 10.68 29.44 -12.62
CA LEU A 327 12.11 29.41 -12.93
C LEU A 327 12.81 28.27 -12.19
N PRO A 328 13.84 27.63 -12.79
CA PRO A 328 14.58 26.58 -12.11
C PRO A 328 15.19 27.06 -10.80
N MET A 329 14.96 26.31 -9.74
CA MET A 329 15.58 26.52 -8.44
C MET A 329 16.96 25.86 -8.42
N ALA A 330 17.99 26.64 -8.15
CA ALA A 330 19.28 26.10 -7.77
C ALA A 330 19.16 25.61 -6.33
N LEU A 331 18.92 24.31 -6.16
CA LEU A 331 18.95 23.63 -4.87
C LEU A 331 20.31 22.92 -4.74
N SER A 332 20.88 22.85 -3.55
CA SER A 332 22.03 22.00 -3.26
C SER A 332 21.53 20.71 -2.68
N ALA A 333 22.26 19.64 -2.94
CA ALA A 333 21.96 18.39 -2.32
C ALA A 333 21.97 18.46 -0.78
N PRO A 334 21.13 17.64 -0.13
CA PRO A 334 21.01 17.68 1.32
C PRO A 334 22.31 17.27 2.00
N VAL A 335 22.63 17.93 3.10
CA VAL A 335 23.79 17.58 3.94
C VAL A 335 23.35 17.39 5.38
N LEU A 336 23.68 16.24 5.96
CA LEU A 336 23.60 16.03 7.40
C LEU A 336 24.80 16.70 8.08
N VAL A 337 24.52 17.64 8.98
CA VAL A 337 25.54 18.34 9.78
C VAL A 337 25.18 18.28 11.26
N GLY A 338 26.14 17.94 12.11
CA GLY A 338 25.89 17.80 13.54
C GLY A 338 26.77 16.75 14.21
N GLY A 339 26.57 16.58 15.52
CA GLY A 339 27.37 15.66 16.35
C GLY A 339 27.08 14.18 16.09
N ASP A 340 25.83 13.83 15.78
CA ASP A 340 25.37 12.44 15.61
C ASP A 340 25.01 12.12 14.14
N ALA A 341 25.51 12.88 13.16
CA ALA A 341 25.11 12.75 11.74
C ALA A 341 25.25 11.32 11.16
N SER A 342 26.15 10.50 11.71
CA SER A 342 26.33 9.10 11.30
C SER A 342 25.24 8.14 11.78
N ASP A 343 24.40 8.55 12.74
CA ASP A 343 23.25 7.80 13.23
C ASP A 343 21.99 8.02 12.35
N PHE A 344 22.10 8.86 11.32
CA PHE A 344 21.02 9.22 10.40
C PHE A 344 21.44 8.97 8.94
N SER A 345 20.48 8.73 8.07
CA SER A 345 20.71 8.61 6.63
C SER A 345 19.63 9.34 5.84
N ILE A 346 19.98 9.74 4.61
CA ILE A 346 19.09 10.38 3.66
C ILE A 346 19.12 9.56 2.37
N GLU A 347 17.94 9.22 1.86
CA GLU A 347 17.73 8.47 0.63
C GLU A 347 16.90 9.33 -0.34
N VAL A 348 17.44 9.74 -1.49
CA VAL A 348 16.62 10.38 -2.54
C VAL A 348 15.61 9.36 -3.04
N LEU A 349 14.34 9.75 -3.10
CA LEU A 349 13.28 8.91 -3.62
C LEU A 349 13.02 9.21 -5.10
N PRO A 350 12.69 8.19 -5.90
CA PRO A 350 12.54 8.32 -7.35
C PRO A 350 11.18 8.94 -7.74
N ASP A 351 10.29 9.17 -6.79
CA ASP A 351 8.92 9.63 -7.00
C ASP A 351 8.76 11.16 -7.01
N GLY A 352 9.86 11.92 -7.07
CA GLY A 352 9.83 13.39 -7.12
C GLY A 352 9.46 14.03 -8.48
N LEU A 353 9.13 13.25 -9.52
CA LEU A 353 8.64 13.81 -10.79
C LEU A 353 7.10 13.67 -10.85
N PRO A 354 6.38 14.67 -11.39
CA PRO A 354 5.38 15.48 -10.70
C PRO A 354 4.23 14.71 -10.05
N LEU A 355 3.77 15.21 -8.89
CA LEU A 355 2.54 14.80 -8.23
C LEU A 355 1.32 15.03 -9.14
N GLY A 356 0.92 13.97 -9.84
CA GLY A 356 -0.48 13.56 -9.73
C GLY A 356 -0.61 12.66 -8.50
N MET A 357 -1.61 12.89 -7.65
CA MET A 357 -1.99 11.96 -6.58
C MET A 357 -1.85 10.51 -7.07
N LYS A 358 -0.91 9.74 -6.47
CA LYS A 358 -0.68 8.33 -6.86
C LYS A 358 -2.01 7.61 -6.80
N ALA A 359 -2.52 7.17 -7.96
CA ALA A 359 -3.81 6.52 -8.05
C ALA A 359 -3.91 5.38 -7.03
N PRO A 360 -5.06 5.22 -6.36
CA PRO A 360 -5.24 4.12 -5.42
C PRO A 360 -4.98 2.79 -6.13
N PRO A 361 -4.31 1.83 -5.49
CA PRO A 361 -3.92 0.59 -6.15
C PRO A 361 -5.15 -0.21 -6.55
N VAL A 362 -5.15 -0.72 -7.78
CA VAL A 362 -6.23 -1.55 -8.29
C VAL A 362 -6.03 -3.00 -7.83
N LEU A 363 -7.09 -3.64 -7.34
CA LEU A 363 -7.02 -5.04 -6.94
C LEU A 363 -6.94 -5.95 -8.18
N VAL A 364 -5.82 -6.66 -8.34
CA VAL A 364 -5.57 -7.55 -9.49
C VAL A 364 -5.17 -8.93 -9.00
N ALA A 365 -5.57 -10.00 -9.71
CA ALA A 365 -5.14 -11.36 -9.40
C ALA A 365 -3.78 -11.65 -10.06
N ALA A 366 -2.89 -12.36 -9.36
CA ALA A 366 -1.61 -12.76 -9.90
C ALA A 366 -1.79 -13.54 -11.22
N PRO A 367 -0.92 -13.31 -12.23
CA PRO A 367 -1.01 -13.94 -13.55
C PRO A 367 -0.47 -15.39 -13.51
N PHE A 368 -0.61 -16.06 -12.36
CA PHE A 368 -0.07 -17.38 -12.09
C PHE A 368 -1.18 -18.40 -11.95
N THR A 369 -0.97 -19.57 -12.54
CA THR A 369 -1.70 -20.79 -12.20
C THR A 369 -0.69 -21.84 -11.75
N VAL A 370 -0.80 -22.29 -10.50
CA VAL A 370 0.01 -23.39 -9.98
C VAL A 370 -0.34 -24.67 -10.74
N GLN A 371 0.62 -25.21 -11.48
CA GLN A 371 0.46 -26.48 -12.18
C GLN A 371 0.64 -27.65 -11.21
N TYR A 372 1.75 -27.63 -10.48
CA TYR A 372 2.08 -28.59 -9.45
C TYR A 372 3.12 -27.99 -8.50
N GLU A 373 3.18 -28.55 -7.29
CA GLU A 373 4.17 -28.21 -6.28
C GLU A 373 4.91 -29.49 -5.88
N THR A 374 6.23 -29.40 -5.83
CA THR A 374 7.10 -30.49 -5.41
C THR A 374 7.73 -30.08 -4.08
N PRO A 375 7.54 -30.86 -2.99
CA PRO A 375 8.15 -30.55 -1.70
C PRO A 375 9.67 -30.41 -1.83
N GLY A 376 10.21 -29.24 -1.45
CA GLY A 376 11.64 -28.94 -1.54
C GLY A 376 12.13 -28.43 -2.89
N GLU A 377 11.28 -28.33 -3.91
CA GLU A 377 11.65 -27.83 -5.26
C GLU A 377 10.74 -26.67 -5.73
N GLY A 378 9.84 -26.19 -4.86
CA GLY A 378 8.90 -25.11 -5.13
C GLY A 378 7.68 -25.50 -5.98
N ALA A 379 7.01 -24.47 -6.50
CA ALA A 379 5.81 -24.57 -7.33
C ALA A 379 6.10 -24.17 -8.78
N VAL A 380 5.67 -25.00 -9.73
CA VAL A 380 5.72 -24.66 -11.16
C VAL A 380 4.42 -23.98 -11.56
N LEU A 381 4.55 -22.87 -12.25
CA LEU A 381 3.49 -21.94 -12.61
C LEU A 381 3.38 -21.84 -14.14
N SER A 382 2.16 -21.87 -14.67
CA SER A 382 1.87 -21.29 -15.98
C SER A 382 1.50 -19.83 -15.85
N ILE A 383 1.89 -19.03 -16.85
CA ILE A 383 1.51 -17.63 -16.99
C ILE A 383 0.16 -17.52 -17.69
N ASP A 384 -0.78 -16.81 -17.07
CA ASP A 384 -2.06 -16.44 -17.67
C ASP A 384 -1.88 -15.15 -18.48
N LEU A 385 -1.82 -15.30 -19.80
CA LEU A 385 -1.60 -14.18 -20.73
C LEU A 385 -2.74 -13.14 -20.71
N ALA A 386 -3.96 -13.53 -20.35
CA ALA A 386 -5.06 -12.58 -20.26
C ALA A 386 -4.89 -11.66 -19.04
N ARG A 387 -4.50 -12.23 -17.89
CA ARG A 387 -4.20 -11.47 -16.68
C ARG A 387 -2.93 -10.63 -16.81
N LEU A 388 -1.96 -11.09 -17.59
CA LEU A 388 -0.78 -10.29 -17.90
C LEU A 388 -1.17 -9.00 -18.65
N ALA A 389 -2.12 -9.06 -19.58
CA ALA A 389 -2.63 -7.88 -20.27
C ALA A 389 -3.39 -6.94 -19.32
N GLU A 390 -4.13 -7.46 -18.33
CA GLU A 390 -4.78 -6.64 -17.30
C GLU A 390 -3.77 -5.83 -16.48
N LEU A 391 -2.62 -6.43 -16.14
CA LEU A 391 -1.54 -5.75 -15.42
C LEU A 391 -0.88 -4.63 -16.23
N ALA A 392 -0.74 -4.81 -17.55
CA ALA A 392 -0.04 -3.87 -18.42
C ALA A 392 -0.68 -2.46 -18.45
N GLU A 393 -1.98 -2.37 -18.16
CA GLU A 393 -2.76 -1.12 -18.12
C GLU A 393 -2.71 -0.40 -16.75
N GLN A 394 -2.08 -1.00 -15.74
CA GLN A 394 -2.07 -0.45 -14.39
C GLN A 394 -0.73 0.23 -14.07
N SER A 395 -0.78 1.28 -13.25
CA SER A 395 0.39 1.94 -12.66
C SER A 395 0.66 1.47 -11.22
N ARG A 396 -0.39 1.08 -10.48
CA ARG A 396 -0.32 0.53 -9.11
C ARG A 396 -1.34 -0.58 -8.90
N VAL A 397 -0.94 -1.66 -8.23
CA VAL A 397 -1.81 -2.82 -7.98
C VAL A 397 -1.65 -3.39 -6.58
N LEU A 398 -2.76 -3.91 -6.04
CA LEU A 398 -2.75 -4.92 -4.99
C LEU A 398 -2.81 -6.28 -5.66
N LEU A 399 -1.66 -6.90 -5.87
CA LEU A 399 -1.53 -8.19 -6.55
C LEU A 399 -1.85 -9.32 -5.58
N THR A 400 -3.02 -9.93 -5.74
CA THR A 400 -3.53 -10.99 -4.87
C THR A 400 -3.20 -12.39 -5.38
N GLY A 401 -3.08 -13.35 -4.47
CA GLY A 401 -2.94 -14.75 -4.85
C GLY A 401 -1.56 -15.13 -5.39
N VAL A 402 -0.52 -14.35 -5.06
CA VAL A 402 0.87 -14.70 -5.37
C VAL A 402 1.25 -15.94 -4.56
N PRO A 403 1.57 -17.09 -5.20
CA PRO A 403 1.70 -18.36 -4.50
C PRO A 403 2.98 -18.41 -3.67
N ILE A 404 2.87 -18.92 -2.44
CA ILE A 404 3.99 -19.21 -1.54
C ILE A 404 4.06 -20.73 -1.32
N PRO A 405 5.11 -21.41 -1.83
CA PRO A 405 5.29 -22.84 -1.63
C PRO A 405 5.21 -23.21 -0.15
N GLY A 406 4.35 -24.17 0.18
CA GLY A 406 4.09 -24.62 1.55
C GLY A 406 3.34 -23.67 2.49
N ALA A 407 3.04 -22.43 2.10
CA ALA A 407 2.44 -21.42 2.99
C ALA A 407 1.21 -20.68 2.42
N GLY A 408 0.73 -21.03 1.22
CA GLY A 408 -0.50 -20.50 0.65
C GLY A 408 -0.23 -19.39 -0.37
N SER A 409 -0.70 -18.17 -0.10
CA SER A 409 -0.51 -17.02 -1.00
C SER A 409 -0.45 -15.70 -0.25
N VAL A 410 0.22 -14.70 -0.83
CA VAL A 410 0.33 -13.35 -0.27
C VAL A 410 -0.34 -12.32 -1.18
N VAL A 411 -0.51 -11.11 -0.63
CA VAL A 411 -0.89 -9.91 -1.38
C VAL A 411 0.34 -9.01 -1.44
N LEU A 412 0.70 -8.56 -2.64
CA LEU A 412 1.76 -7.58 -2.84
C LEU A 412 1.14 -6.23 -3.19
N GLU A 413 1.63 -5.18 -2.57
CA GLU A 413 1.37 -3.81 -3.03
C GLU A 413 2.50 -3.42 -3.96
N LEU A 414 2.20 -3.22 -5.25
CA LEU A 414 3.18 -3.02 -6.30
C LEU A 414 2.93 -1.73 -7.06
N GLU A 415 4.02 -1.07 -7.41
CA GLU A 415 4.09 0.08 -8.30
C GLU A 415 4.86 -0.31 -9.57
N ARG A 416 4.37 0.14 -10.72
CA ARG A 416 4.98 -0.15 -12.01
C ARG A 416 6.20 0.74 -12.21
N LEU A 417 7.33 0.13 -12.56
CA LEU A 417 8.52 0.84 -12.98
C LEU A 417 8.51 1.05 -14.50
N PRO A 418 9.02 2.19 -15.00
CA PRO A 418 9.28 2.34 -16.42
C PRO A 418 10.29 1.30 -16.91
N LEU A 419 10.21 0.94 -18.19
CA LEU A 419 11.28 0.15 -18.79
C LEU A 419 12.56 1.00 -18.80
N PRO A 420 13.74 0.40 -18.54
CA PRO A 420 15.01 1.13 -18.44
C PRO A 420 15.52 1.47 -19.85
N PHE A 421 14.76 2.24 -20.62
CA PHE A 421 15.13 2.71 -21.95
C PHE A 421 15.18 4.23 -21.93
N THR A 422 16.21 4.80 -22.56
CA THR A 422 16.16 6.22 -22.90
C THR A 422 15.11 6.43 -24.00
N GLU A 423 14.54 7.64 -24.09
CA GLU A 423 13.53 7.95 -25.12
C GLU A 423 14.06 7.72 -26.55
N ASP A 424 15.37 7.95 -26.74
CA ASP A 424 16.10 7.79 -27.98
C ASP A 424 16.78 6.42 -28.13
N ALA A 425 16.41 5.42 -27.32
CA ALA A 425 17.06 4.12 -27.31
C ALA A 425 17.03 3.41 -28.68
N VAL A 426 18.19 2.93 -29.12
CA VAL A 426 18.37 2.25 -30.42
C VAL A 426 18.51 0.74 -30.23
N LEU A 427 17.82 -0.04 -31.06
CA LEU A 427 17.99 -1.50 -31.15
C LEU A 427 18.54 -1.90 -32.51
N LEU A 428 19.63 -2.68 -32.54
CA LEU A 428 20.13 -3.35 -33.73
C LEU A 428 19.90 -4.86 -33.65
N VAL A 429 19.48 -5.45 -34.76
CA VAL A 429 19.39 -6.90 -34.95
C VAL A 429 20.18 -7.27 -36.19
N ASP A 430 21.20 -8.09 -36.01
CA ASP A 430 22.14 -8.49 -37.07
C ASP A 430 22.67 -7.28 -37.88
N GLY A 431 23.07 -6.22 -37.17
CA GLY A 431 23.59 -4.97 -37.75
C GLY A 431 22.53 -4.05 -38.39
N SER A 432 21.24 -4.38 -38.30
CA SER A 432 20.14 -3.58 -38.86
C SER A 432 19.30 -2.93 -37.78
N ILE A 433 19.02 -1.63 -37.90
CA ILE A 433 18.18 -0.89 -36.95
C ILE A 433 16.74 -1.41 -36.97
N VAL A 434 16.18 -1.66 -35.80
CA VAL A 434 14.77 -2.01 -35.60
C VAL A 434 13.95 -0.74 -35.35
N PRO A 435 12.93 -0.43 -36.19
CA PRO A 435 12.05 0.70 -35.95
C PRO A 435 11.32 0.59 -34.60
N GLY A 436 11.31 1.68 -33.82
CA GLY A 436 10.72 1.71 -32.48
C GLY A 436 11.64 1.21 -31.36
N GLY A 437 12.91 0.90 -31.67
CA GLY A 437 13.92 0.58 -30.68
C GLY A 437 13.63 -0.70 -29.88
N PRO A 438 14.27 -0.88 -28.72
CA PRO A 438 14.08 -2.07 -27.90
C PRO A 438 12.68 -2.14 -27.26
N ALA A 439 12.03 -0.99 -27.05
CA ALA A 439 10.65 -0.91 -26.55
C ALA A 439 9.64 -1.65 -27.46
N ALA A 440 9.86 -1.67 -28.78
CA ALA A 440 9.00 -2.40 -29.71
C ALA A 440 9.02 -3.92 -29.48
N LEU A 441 10.13 -4.47 -28.99
CA LEU A 441 10.26 -5.91 -28.70
C LEU A 441 9.95 -6.25 -27.24
N ALA A 442 10.14 -5.30 -26.31
CA ALA A 442 9.80 -5.45 -24.90
C ALA A 442 8.37 -4.97 -24.55
N ALA A 443 7.49 -4.79 -25.55
CA ALA A 443 6.18 -4.18 -25.35
C ALA A 443 5.24 -4.96 -24.39
N ASP A 444 5.45 -6.27 -24.23
CA ASP A 444 4.70 -7.10 -23.28
C ASP A 444 5.43 -7.34 -21.94
N LEU A 445 6.57 -6.68 -21.74
CA LEU A 445 7.29 -6.67 -20.47
C LEU A 445 6.70 -5.60 -19.55
N SER A 446 6.42 -5.99 -18.31
CA SER A 446 6.10 -5.08 -17.23
C SER A 446 7.00 -5.34 -16.03
N ILE A 447 7.42 -4.28 -15.34
CA ILE A 447 8.37 -4.32 -14.23
C ILE A 447 7.73 -3.63 -13.04
N TRP A 448 7.88 -4.21 -11.86
CA TRP A 448 7.14 -3.84 -10.67
C TRP A 448 8.05 -3.89 -9.46
N LYS A 449 7.90 -2.91 -8.57
CA LYS A 449 8.53 -2.88 -7.24
C LYS A 449 7.46 -2.73 -6.18
N GLY A 450 7.69 -3.26 -4.99
CA GLY A 450 6.78 -2.99 -3.88
C GLY A 450 7.06 -3.80 -2.64
N THR A 451 6.02 -4.10 -1.87
CA THR A 451 6.11 -4.75 -0.57
C THR A 451 5.02 -5.81 -0.39
N VAL A 452 5.16 -6.64 0.64
CA VAL A 452 4.10 -7.54 1.09
C VAL A 452 3.12 -6.75 1.95
N ALA A 453 1.83 -6.77 1.56
CA ALA A 453 0.80 -5.99 2.23
C ALA A 453 0.71 -6.34 3.72
N GLY A 454 0.78 -5.31 4.58
CA GLY A 454 0.74 -5.47 6.04
C GLY A 454 2.02 -5.99 6.69
N LEU A 455 3.13 -6.11 5.95
CA LEU A 455 4.43 -6.56 6.47
C LEU A 455 5.50 -5.48 6.25
N ALA A 456 5.72 -4.65 7.27
CA ALA A 456 6.74 -3.60 7.25
C ALA A 456 8.14 -4.20 7.08
N GLY A 457 8.98 -3.54 6.27
CA GLY A 457 10.35 -3.98 5.98
C GLY A 457 10.47 -5.10 4.94
N SER A 458 9.35 -5.61 4.41
CA SER A 458 9.36 -6.48 3.24
C SER A 458 9.64 -5.70 1.95
N SER A 459 10.07 -6.41 0.92
CA SER A 459 10.28 -5.83 -0.41
C SER A 459 10.06 -6.86 -1.51
N ALA A 460 9.76 -6.40 -2.71
CA ALA A 460 9.56 -7.24 -3.88
C ALA A 460 9.97 -6.51 -5.15
N PHE A 461 10.49 -7.27 -6.11
CA PHE A 461 10.71 -6.84 -7.49
C PHE A 461 10.20 -7.96 -8.40
N LEU A 462 9.32 -7.64 -9.35
CA LEU A 462 8.72 -8.61 -10.26
C LEU A 462 8.74 -8.09 -11.69
N SER A 463 9.12 -8.96 -12.61
CA SER A 463 9.02 -8.72 -14.05
C SER A 463 8.14 -9.79 -14.67
N PHE A 464 7.23 -9.37 -15.56
CA PHE A 464 6.33 -10.28 -16.25
C PHE A 464 6.39 -10.04 -17.76
N SER A 465 6.63 -11.12 -18.51
CA SER A 465 6.48 -11.19 -19.96
C SER A 465 6.09 -12.60 -20.40
N ARG A 466 5.72 -12.78 -21.68
CA ARG A 466 5.54 -14.14 -22.24
C ARG A 466 6.85 -14.91 -22.45
N HIS A 467 7.99 -14.19 -22.44
CA HIS A 467 9.32 -14.73 -22.70
C HIS A 467 10.10 -15.01 -21.41
N GLY A 468 9.54 -14.64 -20.27
CA GLY A 468 10.07 -14.96 -18.95
C GLY A 468 9.37 -14.14 -17.87
N THR A 469 9.16 -14.75 -16.71
CA THR A 469 8.72 -14.04 -15.51
C THR A 469 9.77 -14.28 -14.45
N ARG A 470 10.36 -13.20 -13.95
CA ARG A 470 11.50 -13.25 -13.02
C ARG A 470 11.30 -12.26 -11.88
N GLY A 471 11.86 -12.54 -10.72
CA GLY A 471 11.81 -11.60 -9.60
C GLY A 471 11.98 -12.26 -8.25
N TRP A 472 11.66 -11.49 -7.22
CA TRP A 472 11.85 -11.87 -5.83
C TRP A 472 10.86 -11.20 -4.89
N ILE A 473 10.66 -11.86 -3.75
CA ILE A 473 9.86 -11.36 -2.64
C ILE A 473 10.65 -11.66 -1.37
N ARG A 474 10.95 -10.61 -0.62
CA ARG A 474 11.69 -10.66 0.63
C ARG A 474 10.74 -10.33 1.78
N PHE A 475 10.57 -11.27 2.70
CA PHE A 475 9.68 -11.15 3.85
C PHE A 475 10.34 -10.48 5.05
N ASP A 476 11.65 -10.63 5.21
CA ASP A 476 12.44 -10.04 6.29
C ASP A 476 13.88 -9.75 5.84
N GLY A 477 14.70 -9.21 6.76
CA GLY A 477 16.13 -9.00 6.50
C GLY A 477 16.97 -10.28 6.41
N SER A 478 16.36 -11.48 6.51
CA SER A 478 17.07 -12.76 6.47
C SER A 478 17.17 -13.32 5.04
N PRO A 479 18.31 -13.93 4.68
CA PRO A 479 18.45 -14.78 3.48
C PRO A 479 17.37 -15.86 3.36
N SER A 480 16.98 -16.46 4.49
CA SER A 480 16.01 -17.57 4.55
C SER A 480 14.56 -17.10 4.33
N GLY A 481 14.32 -15.80 4.35
CA GLY A 481 13.01 -15.18 4.15
C GLY A 481 12.79 -14.69 2.73
N GLU A 482 13.55 -15.20 1.75
CA GLU A 482 13.46 -14.77 0.36
C GLU A 482 12.90 -15.86 -0.57
N LEU A 483 11.99 -15.43 -1.44
CA LEU A 483 11.31 -16.24 -2.43
C LEU A 483 11.67 -15.75 -3.82
N HIS A 484 11.96 -16.68 -4.72
CA HIS A 484 12.34 -16.37 -6.09
C HIS A 484 11.32 -16.84 -7.09
N ILE A 485 11.17 -16.03 -8.14
CA ILE A 485 10.43 -16.38 -9.34
C ILE A 485 11.45 -16.46 -10.47
N ALA A 486 11.56 -17.63 -11.09
CA ALA A 486 12.48 -17.87 -12.19
C ALA A 486 11.72 -18.36 -13.42
N ALA A 487 12.10 -17.85 -14.60
CA ALA A 487 11.54 -18.31 -15.86
C ALA A 487 11.99 -19.75 -16.16
N LEU A 488 11.12 -20.52 -16.79
CA LEU A 488 11.40 -21.86 -17.31
C LEU A 488 11.18 -21.90 -18.82
N GLU A 489 11.71 -22.93 -19.46
CA GLU A 489 11.47 -23.19 -20.89
C GLU A 489 9.96 -23.25 -21.20
N GLY A 490 9.58 -22.69 -22.35
CA GLY A 490 8.17 -22.67 -22.79
C GLY A 490 7.29 -21.63 -22.11
N GLY A 491 7.87 -20.63 -21.43
CA GLY A 491 7.13 -19.51 -20.83
C GLY A 491 6.45 -19.84 -19.50
N ALA A 492 6.82 -20.95 -18.87
CA ALA A 492 6.46 -21.25 -17.49
C ALA A 492 7.36 -20.48 -16.51
N ALA A 493 6.97 -20.47 -15.24
CA ALA A 493 7.81 -19.96 -14.16
C ALA A 493 7.88 -20.97 -13.02
N ARG A 494 8.90 -20.88 -12.19
CA ARG A 494 9.00 -21.61 -10.93
C ARG A 494 9.12 -20.62 -9.80
N VAL A 495 8.33 -20.84 -8.74
CA VAL A 495 8.44 -20.12 -7.49
C VAL A 495 9.00 -21.05 -6.43
N MET A 496 10.11 -20.66 -5.82
CA MET A 496 10.80 -21.47 -4.82
C MET A 496 11.50 -20.61 -3.79
N TRP A 497 11.61 -21.14 -2.58
CA TRP A 497 12.39 -20.53 -1.53
C TRP A 497 13.88 -20.54 -1.89
N ALA A 498 14.61 -19.52 -1.46
CA ALA A 498 16.04 -19.42 -1.69
C ALA A 498 16.83 -20.67 -1.21
N ASP A 499 16.37 -21.30 -0.12
CA ASP A 499 16.98 -22.51 0.44
C ASP A 499 16.66 -23.82 -0.33
N GLN A 500 15.80 -23.74 -1.35
CA GLN A 500 15.34 -24.86 -2.17
C GLN A 500 15.89 -24.85 -3.60
N LEU A 501 16.79 -23.92 -3.92
CA LEU A 501 17.39 -23.82 -5.24
C LEU A 501 18.26 -25.05 -5.55
N PRO A 502 18.14 -25.63 -6.77
CA PRO A 502 18.91 -26.82 -7.13
C PRO A 502 20.40 -26.52 -7.21
N GLU A 503 21.22 -27.49 -6.78
CA GLU A 503 22.67 -27.47 -7.01
C GLU A 503 22.93 -27.63 -8.52
N THR A 504 23.35 -26.58 -9.22
CA THR A 504 23.78 -26.67 -10.63
C THR A 504 25.28 -26.96 -10.72
N GLU A 505 25.74 -27.50 -11.86
CA GLU A 505 27.20 -27.65 -12.07
C GLU A 505 27.88 -26.29 -11.93
N ALA A 506 28.96 -26.29 -11.13
CA ALA A 506 29.64 -25.07 -10.80
C ALA A 506 30.32 -24.50 -12.06
N VAL A 507 30.08 -23.22 -12.36
CA VAL A 507 31.08 -22.44 -13.10
C VAL A 507 32.38 -22.53 -12.29
N ASP A 508 33.50 -22.75 -12.97
CA ASP A 508 34.82 -22.89 -12.35
C ASP A 508 35.04 -21.75 -11.32
N PRO A 509 35.36 -22.05 -10.04
CA PRO A 509 35.66 -21.03 -9.05
C PRO A 509 36.77 -20.06 -9.48
N GLU A 510 37.62 -20.44 -10.44
CA GLU A 510 38.66 -19.56 -11.00
C GLU A 510 38.12 -18.58 -12.07
N ALA A 511 36.85 -18.70 -12.48
CA ALA A 511 36.20 -17.84 -13.46
C ALA A 511 35.57 -16.57 -12.86
N PHE A 512 36.11 -16.03 -11.76
CA PHE A 512 35.73 -14.69 -11.32
C PHE A 512 36.56 -13.61 -11.98
N CYS A 513 36.04 -12.39 -11.93
CA CYS A 513 36.47 -11.21 -12.65
C CYS A 513 37.99 -11.02 -12.65
N ALA A 514 38.53 -10.78 -13.84
CA ALA A 514 39.92 -10.38 -13.99
C ALA A 514 40.13 -9.06 -13.25
N SER A 515 41.34 -8.82 -12.74
CA SER A 515 41.62 -7.58 -12.00
C SER A 515 41.22 -6.36 -12.81
N ALA A 516 40.39 -5.50 -12.22
CA ALA A 516 39.89 -4.30 -12.86
C ALA A 516 41.05 -3.43 -13.37
N LEU A 517 40.84 -2.77 -14.52
CA LEU A 517 41.90 -2.05 -15.22
C LEU A 517 41.82 -0.54 -14.94
N ALA A 518 42.95 0.05 -14.55
CA ALA A 518 43.08 1.51 -14.55
C ALA A 518 43.46 2.01 -15.95
N PRO A 519 42.86 3.11 -16.45
CA PRO A 519 43.25 3.69 -17.74
C PRO A 519 44.71 4.24 -17.70
N PRO A 520 45.43 4.25 -18.83
CA PRO A 520 46.79 4.78 -18.90
C PRO A 520 46.85 6.27 -18.48
N GLY A 521 47.54 6.56 -17.37
CA GLY A 521 47.64 7.92 -16.81
C GLY A 521 46.47 8.34 -15.91
N GLY A 522 45.58 7.42 -15.55
CA GLY A 522 44.43 7.65 -14.67
C GLY A 522 44.80 8.10 -13.25
N MET A 523 43.83 8.74 -12.58
CA MET A 523 43.96 9.17 -11.18
C MET A 523 44.43 8.00 -10.30
N PRO A 524 45.25 8.26 -9.27
CA PRO A 524 45.61 7.24 -8.30
C PRO A 524 44.34 6.62 -7.71
N ASP A 525 44.41 5.32 -7.40
CA ASP A 525 43.47 4.66 -6.49
C ASP A 525 42.98 5.67 -5.45
N ALA A 526 41.67 5.81 -5.29
CA ALA A 526 41.14 6.39 -4.07
C ALA A 526 41.70 5.53 -2.94
N GLY A 527 42.80 5.99 -2.35
CA GLY A 527 43.57 5.17 -1.42
C GLY A 527 42.68 4.70 -0.28
N ALA A 528 43.15 3.70 0.46
CA ALA A 528 42.57 3.18 1.70
C ALA A 528 42.52 4.24 2.84
N GLY A 529 41.90 5.40 2.58
CA GLY A 529 41.63 6.45 3.53
C GLY A 529 40.28 6.22 4.21
N PRO A 530 40.08 6.78 5.42
CA PRO A 530 38.84 6.61 6.16
C PRO A 530 37.65 7.17 5.39
N ALA A 531 36.55 6.41 5.40
CA ALA A 531 35.29 6.76 4.79
C ALA A 531 34.85 8.18 5.19
N ALA A 532 34.62 9.04 4.21
CA ALA A 532 33.76 10.19 4.43
C ALA A 532 32.31 9.68 4.59
N PRO A 533 31.49 10.31 5.46
CA PRO A 533 30.05 10.05 5.50
C PRO A 533 29.43 10.22 4.10
N PRO A 534 28.27 9.61 3.82
CA PRO A 534 27.61 9.70 2.54
C PRO A 534 27.51 11.17 2.09
N GLY A 535 28.13 11.49 0.95
CA GLY A 535 27.79 12.69 0.21
C GLY A 535 26.56 12.37 -0.62
N THR A 536 25.37 12.67 -0.10
CA THR A 536 24.19 12.87 -0.94
C THR A 536 24.41 14.18 -1.67
N GLN A 537 25.11 14.17 -2.81
CA GLN A 537 25.40 15.39 -3.58
C GLN A 537 24.47 15.63 -4.78
N GLN A 538 23.34 14.92 -4.89
CA GLN A 538 22.42 15.14 -6.00
C GLN A 538 20.98 15.49 -5.58
N LEU A 539 20.36 16.33 -6.40
CA LEU A 539 18.98 16.84 -6.30
C LEU A 539 17.96 15.92 -6.98
N SER A 540 18.42 15.13 -7.93
CA SER A 540 17.65 14.10 -8.62
C SER A 540 18.50 12.83 -8.67
N ALA A 541 17.87 11.68 -8.94
CA ALA A 541 18.64 10.49 -9.25
C ALA A 541 19.45 10.74 -10.53
N ALA A 542 20.77 10.49 -10.52
CA ALA A 542 21.50 10.40 -11.77
C ALA A 542 20.89 9.28 -12.64
N ASP A 543 20.95 9.45 -13.96
CA ASP A 543 20.67 8.39 -14.92
C ASP A 543 21.92 8.14 -15.75
N CYS A 544 22.41 6.90 -15.74
CA CYS A 544 23.56 6.47 -16.52
C CYS A 544 23.07 5.78 -17.79
N ARG A 545 23.33 6.40 -18.95
CA ARG A 545 22.97 5.88 -20.27
C ARG A 545 23.95 4.79 -20.67
N LEU A 546 23.44 3.57 -20.86
CA LEU A 546 24.24 2.37 -21.14
C LEU A 546 24.06 1.91 -22.59
N ALA A 547 25.16 1.76 -23.32
CA ALA A 547 25.20 1.10 -24.62
C ALA A 547 25.62 -0.37 -24.47
N ILE A 548 24.74 -1.31 -24.86
CA ILE A 548 24.93 -2.74 -24.63
C ILE A 548 25.23 -3.46 -25.95
N ALA A 549 26.35 -4.17 -25.97
CA ALA A 549 26.69 -5.12 -27.02
C ALA A 549 26.49 -6.56 -26.55
N THR A 550 26.06 -7.44 -27.47
CA THR A 550 25.90 -8.87 -27.20
C THR A 550 26.50 -9.72 -28.32
N ASP A 551 26.48 -11.04 -28.17
CA ASP A 551 26.92 -12.01 -29.16
C ASP A 551 25.83 -13.04 -29.50
N TYR A 552 26.11 -13.89 -30.49
CA TYR A 552 25.23 -14.99 -30.88
C TYR A 552 25.07 -16.04 -29.78
N GLN A 553 26.08 -16.24 -28.93
CA GLN A 553 26.03 -17.18 -27.81
C GLN A 553 24.96 -16.76 -26.80
N LEU A 554 24.83 -15.47 -26.49
CA LEU A 554 23.73 -14.97 -25.66
C LEU A 554 22.37 -15.22 -26.31
N PHE A 555 22.25 -15.04 -27.62
CA PHE A 555 21.00 -15.33 -28.33
C PHE A 555 20.58 -16.80 -28.21
N LEU A 556 21.53 -17.74 -28.24
CA LEU A 556 21.24 -19.18 -28.11
C LEU A 556 20.56 -19.54 -26.80
N GLU A 557 20.84 -18.82 -25.71
CA GLU A 557 20.23 -19.05 -24.39
C GLU A 557 18.71 -18.73 -24.38
N PHE A 558 18.27 -17.79 -25.21
CA PHE A 558 16.86 -17.34 -25.23
C PHE A 558 16.12 -17.71 -26.51
N GLY A 559 16.84 -18.16 -27.55
CA GLY A 559 16.32 -18.70 -28.81
C GLY A 559 15.60 -17.72 -29.73
N THR A 560 15.27 -16.51 -29.27
CA THR A 560 14.59 -15.47 -30.06
C THR A 560 15.13 -14.08 -29.72
N VAL A 561 15.13 -13.18 -30.70
CA VAL A 561 15.57 -11.78 -30.51
C VAL A 561 14.71 -11.09 -29.45
N GLN A 562 13.41 -11.38 -29.44
CA GLN A 562 12.50 -10.85 -28.44
C GLN A 562 12.86 -11.36 -27.04
N GLY A 563 13.09 -12.67 -26.88
CA GLY A 563 13.50 -13.26 -25.61
C GLY A 563 14.83 -12.69 -25.08
N THR A 564 15.84 -12.53 -25.94
CA THR A 564 17.12 -11.91 -25.57
C THR A 564 16.93 -10.44 -25.17
N THR A 565 16.16 -9.68 -25.95
CA THR A 565 15.87 -8.26 -25.65
C THR A 565 15.15 -8.13 -24.31
N THR A 566 14.10 -8.92 -24.09
CA THR A 566 13.36 -8.97 -22.84
C THR A 566 14.28 -9.32 -21.67
N TYR A 567 15.13 -10.32 -21.82
CA TYR A 567 16.05 -10.74 -20.77
C TYR A 567 17.03 -9.64 -20.36
N VAL A 568 17.73 -9.03 -21.33
CA VAL A 568 18.67 -7.94 -21.05
C VAL A 568 17.94 -6.78 -20.39
N THR A 569 16.72 -6.48 -20.82
CA THR A 569 15.90 -5.41 -20.22
C THR A 569 15.54 -5.73 -18.76
N GLU A 570 15.14 -6.96 -18.45
CA GLU A 570 14.85 -7.40 -17.08
C GLU A 570 16.08 -7.31 -16.16
N LEU A 571 17.24 -7.76 -16.65
CA LEU A 571 18.51 -7.71 -15.93
C LEU A 571 18.91 -6.27 -15.61
N ILE A 572 18.89 -5.38 -16.62
CA ILE A 572 19.26 -3.98 -16.44
C ILE A 572 18.23 -3.24 -15.58
N ALA A 573 16.94 -3.53 -15.69
CA ALA A 573 15.93 -2.89 -14.86
C ALA A 573 16.13 -3.20 -13.37
N ALA A 574 16.48 -4.45 -13.07
CA ALA A 574 16.72 -4.86 -11.70
C ALA A 574 18.07 -4.37 -11.17
N LEU A 575 19.09 -4.25 -12.03
CA LEU A 575 20.34 -3.53 -11.71
C LEU A 575 20.08 -2.06 -11.47
N SER A 576 19.29 -1.41 -12.31
CA SER A 576 18.87 -0.02 -12.15
C SER A 576 18.13 0.18 -10.83
N ASP A 577 17.21 -0.72 -10.46
CA ASP A 577 16.54 -0.66 -9.15
C ASP A 577 17.52 -0.81 -7.97
N ARG A 578 18.50 -1.71 -8.10
CA ARG A 578 19.53 -1.90 -7.06
C ARG A 578 20.48 -0.72 -6.98
N TYR A 579 21.00 -0.23 -8.09
CA TYR A 579 21.84 0.96 -8.14
C TYR A 579 21.08 2.18 -7.63
N PHE A 580 19.79 2.29 -7.95
CA PHE A 580 18.98 3.35 -7.43
C PHE A 580 18.84 3.24 -5.90
N THR A 581 18.47 2.05 -5.40
CA THR A 581 18.30 1.78 -3.96
C THR A 581 19.60 2.01 -3.18
N ASP A 582 20.72 1.51 -3.67
CA ASP A 582 21.98 1.50 -2.95
C ASP A 582 22.85 2.72 -3.22
N VAL A 583 22.76 3.36 -4.39
CA VAL A 583 23.65 4.45 -4.84
C VAL A 583 22.93 5.66 -5.43
N GLN A 584 21.59 5.69 -5.50
CA GLN A 584 20.79 6.81 -6.03
C GLN A 584 21.13 7.14 -7.50
N THR A 585 21.39 6.11 -8.30
CA THR A 585 21.60 6.26 -9.74
C THR A 585 20.80 5.20 -10.48
N THR A 586 20.03 5.62 -11.47
CA THR A 586 19.37 4.72 -12.41
C THR A 586 20.31 4.39 -13.57
N ILE A 587 20.06 3.26 -14.21
CA ILE A 587 20.77 2.82 -15.41
C ILE A 587 19.73 2.59 -16.50
N SER A 588 19.89 3.30 -17.62
CA SER A 588 18.97 3.26 -18.75
C SER A 588 19.69 2.81 -20.02
N ILE A 589 19.10 1.87 -20.75
CA ILE A 589 19.63 1.34 -22.00
C ILE A 589 19.38 2.39 -23.10
N ALA A 590 20.47 2.97 -23.62
CA ALA A 590 20.46 3.87 -24.77
C ALA A 590 20.72 3.15 -26.09
N TYR A 591 21.38 1.98 -26.04
CA TYR A 591 21.63 1.15 -27.20
C TYR A 591 21.66 -0.32 -26.81
N LEU A 592 21.07 -1.17 -27.64
CA LEU A 592 21.16 -2.62 -27.54
C LEU A 592 21.38 -3.20 -28.93
N GLU A 593 22.39 -4.06 -29.08
CA GLU A 593 22.50 -4.93 -30.26
C GLU A 593 22.25 -6.39 -29.89
N VAL A 594 21.54 -7.11 -30.76
CA VAL A 594 21.28 -8.54 -30.63
C VAL A 594 21.68 -9.23 -31.92
N TRP A 595 22.49 -10.28 -31.82
CA TRP A 595 22.93 -11.07 -32.96
C TRP A 595 22.20 -12.41 -32.98
N SER A 596 21.35 -12.62 -33.99
CA SER A 596 20.56 -13.85 -34.14
C SER A 596 21.25 -14.91 -35.00
N THR A 597 22.45 -14.57 -35.50
CA THR A 597 23.25 -15.43 -36.37
C THR A 597 24.69 -15.49 -35.91
N ALA A 598 25.37 -16.62 -36.13
CA ALA A 598 26.80 -16.81 -35.86
C ALA A 598 27.72 -15.97 -36.78
N GLY A 599 27.19 -14.96 -37.47
CA GLY A 599 27.92 -14.02 -38.31
C GLY A 599 28.07 -12.67 -37.63
N ASP A 600 28.03 -12.63 -36.30
CA ASP A 600 28.30 -11.43 -35.52
C ASP A 600 29.78 -10.98 -35.70
N PRO A 601 30.11 -9.72 -35.34
CA PRO A 601 31.45 -9.18 -35.58
C PRO A 601 32.49 -9.64 -34.54
N TRP A 602 32.11 -10.47 -33.57
CA TRP A 602 32.92 -10.79 -32.39
C TRP A 602 33.60 -12.14 -32.56
N THR A 603 34.93 -12.14 -32.54
CA THR A 603 35.72 -13.35 -32.79
C THR A 603 36.21 -14.02 -31.51
N THR A 604 36.31 -13.28 -30.40
CA THR A 604 36.74 -13.83 -29.10
C THR A 604 35.84 -14.96 -28.59
N PRO A 605 34.48 -14.86 -28.64
CA PRO A 605 33.56 -15.94 -28.24
C PRO A 605 33.78 -17.26 -28.98
N ASP A 606 34.16 -17.17 -30.26
CA ASP A 606 34.36 -18.34 -31.14
C ASP A 606 35.80 -18.89 -31.07
N GLY A 607 36.76 -18.03 -30.74
CA GLY A 607 38.20 -18.33 -30.73
C GLY A 607 38.71 -18.96 -29.44
N GLY A 608 37.89 -19.00 -28.38
CA GLY A 608 38.28 -19.48 -27.05
C GLY A 608 39.18 -18.51 -26.29
N GLY A 609 39.04 -17.20 -26.51
CA GLY A 609 39.69 -16.17 -25.71
C GLY A 609 38.99 -15.93 -24.37
N ASP A 610 39.52 -15.02 -23.56
CA ASP A 610 38.98 -14.66 -22.25
C ASP A 610 38.27 -13.29 -22.23
N THR A 611 37.79 -12.86 -21.06
CA THR A 611 37.13 -11.56 -20.90
C THR A 611 38.05 -10.37 -21.20
N LEU A 612 39.37 -10.50 -21.02
CA LEU A 612 40.33 -9.44 -21.35
C LEU A 612 40.52 -9.33 -22.87
N ASP A 613 40.59 -10.45 -23.58
CA ASP A 613 40.59 -10.46 -25.05
C ASP A 613 39.32 -9.79 -25.58
N MET A 614 38.17 -10.12 -25.01
CA MET A 614 36.86 -9.55 -25.39
C MET A 614 36.79 -8.06 -25.09
N LEU A 615 37.26 -7.60 -23.92
CA LEU A 615 37.28 -6.16 -23.58
C LEU A 615 38.15 -5.37 -24.56
N ASN A 616 39.28 -5.94 -24.98
CA ASN A 616 40.14 -5.29 -25.98
C ASN A 616 39.49 -5.27 -27.36
N GLU A 617 38.89 -6.38 -27.82
CA GLU A 617 38.16 -6.43 -29.09
C GLU A 617 36.99 -5.42 -29.11
N PHE A 618 36.21 -5.39 -28.04
CA PHE A 618 35.08 -4.47 -27.88
C PHE A 618 35.52 -3.00 -27.87
N ARG A 619 36.53 -2.66 -27.07
CA ARG A 619 37.10 -1.32 -27.02
C ARG A 619 37.70 -0.92 -28.37
N ASP A 620 38.40 -1.82 -29.05
CA ASP A 620 39.00 -1.52 -30.36
C ASP A 620 37.92 -1.24 -31.42
N ALA A 621 36.77 -1.89 -31.34
CA ALA A 621 35.65 -1.64 -32.25
C ALA A 621 34.96 -0.29 -32.01
N TRP A 622 34.83 0.16 -30.76
CA TRP A 622 33.96 1.30 -30.40
C TRP A 622 34.71 2.56 -29.93
N ALA A 623 35.90 2.43 -29.34
CA ALA A 623 36.65 3.58 -28.84
C ALA A 623 37.20 4.44 -29.97
N PRO A 624 36.92 5.76 -30.01
CA PRO A 624 37.42 6.67 -31.03
C PRO A 624 38.96 6.71 -31.11
N SER A 625 39.66 6.55 -29.99
CA SER A 625 41.14 6.51 -29.97
C SER A 625 41.73 5.35 -30.77
N ASN A 626 40.96 4.27 -30.97
CA ASN A 626 41.37 3.08 -31.68
C ASN A 626 40.85 3.06 -33.13
N GLY A 627 40.20 4.14 -33.57
CA GLY A 627 39.56 4.24 -34.88
C GLY A 627 38.18 3.59 -34.95
N GLY A 628 37.62 3.20 -33.80
CA GLY A 628 36.27 2.70 -33.64
C GLY A 628 35.21 3.81 -33.71
N ALA A 629 33.93 3.40 -33.63
CA ALA A 629 32.80 4.31 -33.66
C ALA A 629 31.84 4.03 -32.50
N TRP A 630 31.76 4.96 -31.56
CA TRP A 630 30.82 4.92 -30.45
C TRP A 630 29.38 5.09 -30.99
N PRO A 631 28.45 4.15 -30.73
CA PRO A 631 27.25 4.00 -31.56
C PRO A 631 26.16 5.05 -31.31
N VAL A 632 26.04 5.54 -30.07
CA VAL A 632 25.02 6.52 -29.63
C VAL A 632 25.57 7.40 -28.51
N GLU A 633 24.87 8.48 -28.15
CA GLU A 633 25.17 9.21 -26.92
C GLU A 633 24.85 8.34 -25.69
N ALA A 634 25.90 7.85 -25.03
CA ALA A 634 25.85 7.00 -23.85
C ALA A 634 27.05 7.29 -22.93
N ASP A 635 26.88 7.07 -21.63
CA ASP A 635 27.87 7.34 -20.59
C ASP A 635 28.84 6.17 -20.37
N LEU A 636 28.39 4.95 -20.66
CA LEU A 636 29.15 3.70 -20.59
C LEU A 636 28.75 2.74 -21.71
N ALA A 637 29.65 1.82 -22.05
CA ALA A 637 29.43 0.70 -22.94
C ALA A 637 29.71 -0.64 -22.22
N HIS A 638 28.80 -1.61 -22.34
CA HIS A 638 28.94 -2.90 -21.67
C HIS A 638 28.66 -4.08 -22.61
N PHE A 639 29.53 -5.09 -22.56
CA PHE A 639 29.35 -6.32 -23.32
C PHE A 639 28.71 -7.40 -22.46
N ILE A 640 27.64 -8.03 -22.95
CA ILE A 640 26.95 -9.14 -22.29
C ILE A 640 27.05 -10.37 -23.18
N SER A 641 27.79 -11.38 -22.75
CA SER A 641 28.09 -12.58 -23.53
C SER A 641 27.53 -13.85 -22.89
N GLY A 642 26.92 -14.72 -23.71
CA GLY A 642 26.58 -16.09 -23.30
C GLY A 642 27.76 -17.07 -23.39
N ALA A 643 28.89 -16.64 -23.96
CA ALA A 643 30.07 -17.49 -24.11
C ALA A 643 30.80 -17.70 -22.78
N SER A 644 31.49 -18.84 -22.67
CA SER A 644 32.28 -19.19 -21.51
C SER A 644 33.66 -18.51 -21.53
N LEU A 645 33.68 -17.17 -21.41
CA LEU A 645 34.90 -16.35 -21.45
C LEU A 645 35.53 -16.14 -20.07
N GLY A 646 34.84 -16.56 -19.01
CA GLY A 646 35.25 -16.34 -17.62
C GLY A 646 34.26 -15.44 -16.88
N GLY A 647 34.79 -14.58 -16.01
CA GLY A 647 33.99 -13.73 -15.14
C GLY A 647 33.45 -12.48 -15.82
N GLY A 648 33.78 -11.33 -15.24
CA GLY A 648 33.72 -10.03 -15.89
C GLY A 648 35.09 -9.35 -15.93
N ILE A 649 35.16 -8.21 -16.61
CA ILE A 649 36.26 -7.26 -16.48
C ILE A 649 35.78 -5.86 -16.91
N ALA A 650 36.21 -4.84 -16.20
CA ALA A 650 35.89 -3.46 -16.51
C ALA A 650 37.03 -2.51 -16.19
N TYR A 651 36.97 -1.33 -16.82
CA TYR A 651 37.78 -0.20 -16.40
C TYR A 651 37.22 0.46 -15.14
N VAL A 652 38.10 0.95 -14.26
CA VAL A 652 37.70 1.58 -13.01
C VAL A 652 37.60 3.10 -13.15
N ASN A 653 36.52 3.69 -12.63
CA ASN A 653 36.32 5.14 -12.52
C ASN A 653 36.37 5.86 -13.88
N VAL A 654 35.45 5.49 -14.76
CA VAL A 654 35.45 5.86 -16.19
C VAL A 654 34.10 6.35 -16.70
N LEU A 655 33.19 6.76 -15.79
CA LEU A 655 31.92 7.39 -16.17
C LEU A 655 32.14 8.51 -17.19
N CYS A 656 31.32 8.51 -18.23
CA CYS A 656 31.33 9.51 -19.31
C CYS A 656 32.61 9.49 -20.18
N SER A 657 33.35 8.37 -20.21
CA SER A 657 34.53 8.22 -21.08
C SER A 657 34.22 7.36 -22.31
N ASP A 658 34.20 7.99 -23.49
CA ASP A 658 34.06 7.31 -24.79
C ASP A 658 35.28 6.47 -25.21
N ASN A 659 36.38 6.52 -24.45
CA ASN A 659 37.60 5.77 -24.75
C ASN A 659 37.90 4.66 -23.74
N PHE A 660 37.38 4.76 -22.51
CA PHE A 660 37.65 3.80 -21.44
C PHE A 660 36.40 3.36 -20.67
N GLY A 661 35.22 3.92 -20.92
CA GLY A 661 33.95 3.54 -20.31
C GLY A 661 33.43 2.20 -20.80
N PHE A 662 34.20 1.13 -20.60
CA PHE A 662 33.92 -0.22 -21.09
C PHE A 662 33.92 -1.24 -19.96
N GLY A 663 33.00 -2.20 -20.06
CA GLY A 663 32.93 -3.41 -19.24
C GLY A 663 32.50 -4.63 -20.07
N VAL A 664 32.85 -5.82 -19.60
CA VAL A 664 32.45 -7.11 -20.20
C VAL A 664 31.99 -8.04 -19.10
N SER A 665 30.85 -8.71 -19.31
CA SER A 665 30.34 -9.78 -18.46
C SER A 665 30.01 -10.99 -19.32
N ALA A 666 30.54 -12.14 -18.92
CA ALA A 666 30.40 -13.39 -19.65
C ALA A 666 29.68 -14.47 -18.83
N ASN A 667 29.56 -15.67 -19.39
CA ASN A 667 28.88 -16.81 -18.77
C ASN A 667 27.40 -16.54 -18.40
N ILE A 668 26.76 -15.63 -19.13
CA ILE A 668 25.36 -15.23 -18.95
C ILE A 668 24.45 -16.33 -19.50
N ASN A 669 23.52 -16.82 -18.69
CA ASN A 669 22.71 -18.01 -19.03
C ASN A 669 21.22 -17.88 -18.69
N GLY A 670 20.73 -16.68 -18.39
CA GLY A 670 19.30 -16.45 -18.20
C GLY A 670 18.80 -16.61 -16.77
N ASN A 671 19.71 -16.93 -15.84
CA ASN A 671 19.40 -17.18 -14.43
C ASN A 671 19.54 -15.89 -13.63
N ILE A 672 18.41 -15.21 -13.43
CA ILE A 672 18.31 -14.07 -12.53
C ILE A 672 17.57 -14.51 -11.27
N ASN A 673 18.29 -14.58 -10.15
CA ASN A 673 17.76 -14.77 -8.82
C ASN A 673 18.50 -13.84 -7.85
N TRP A 674 17.84 -13.53 -6.74
CA TRP A 674 17.96 -12.27 -6.05
C TRP A 674 18.37 -12.34 -4.57
N GLY A 675 18.78 -13.53 -4.06
CA GLY A 675 18.87 -13.79 -2.63
C GLY A 675 19.92 -14.84 -2.21
N THR A 676 20.23 -14.84 -0.92
CA THR A 676 21.36 -15.56 -0.28
C THR A 676 20.97 -16.93 0.30
N PHE A 677 21.97 -17.76 0.57
CA PHE A 677 21.96 -19.20 0.28
C PHE A 677 21.99 -20.15 1.47
N THR A 678 21.64 -21.39 1.15
CA THR A 678 22.03 -22.62 1.85
C THR A 678 22.56 -23.64 0.83
N GLY A 679 23.79 -24.16 0.96
CA GLY A 679 24.14 -25.44 0.30
C GLY A 679 25.27 -25.51 -0.74
N ASN A 680 25.04 -25.26 -2.04
CA ASN A 680 26.03 -25.51 -3.12
C ASN A 680 25.90 -24.54 -4.34
N PRO A 681 26.98 -24.02 -4.97
CA PRO A 681 26.95 -22.83 -5.82
C PRO A 681 27.17 -23.04 -7.33
N ALA A 682 26.66 -22.07 -8.08
CA ALA A 682 27.36 -21.33 -9.16
C ALA A 682 26.66 -21.24 -10.52
N SER A 683 25.35 -20.99 -10.56
CA SER A 683 24.75 -20.36 -11.76
C SER A 683 23.55 -19.45 -11.50
N PHE A 684 22.92 -19.53 -10.33
CA PHE A 684 21.55 -19.04 -10.22
C PHE A 684 21.42 -17.50 -10.08
N THR A 685 22.44 -16.79 -9.59
CA THR A 685 22.46 -15.31 -9.40
C THR A 685 23.60 -14.64 -10.16
N TRP A 686 24.34 -15.41 -10.99
CA TRP A 686 25.58 -14.99 -11.62
C TRP A 686 25.39 -13.74 -12.46
N ASP A 687 24.42 -13.76 -13.37
CA ASP A 687 24.17 -12.71 -14.36
C ASP A 687 23.98 -11.34 -13.70
N PHE A 688 23.27 -11.28 -12.56
CA PHE A 688 23.13 -10.05 -11.79
C PHE A 688 24.44 -9.60 -11.15
N VAL A 689 25.12 -10.52 -10.46
CA VAL A 689 26.33 -10.19 -9.70
C VAL A 689 27.43 -9.73 -10.65
N VAL A 690 27.71 -10.45 -11.74
CA VAL A 690 28.81 -10.13 -12.64
C VAL A 690 28.58 -8.78 -13.34
N VAL A 691 27.36 -8.53 -13.85
CA VAL A 691 27.08 -7.25 -14.53
C VAL A 691 27.08 -6.09 -13.53
N GLY A 692 26.47 -6.28 -12.35
CA GLY A 692 26.46 -5.27 -11.30
C GLY A 692 27.86 -4.96 -10.74
N HIS A 693 28.73 -5.96 -10.64
CA HIS A 693 30.11 -5.83 -10.20
C HIS A 693 30.95 -5.01 -11.17
N GLU A 694 30.90 -5.35 -12.46
CA GLU A 694 31.68 -4.66 -13.49
C GLU A 694 31.22 -3.22 -13.72
N LEU A 695 29.90 -2.98 -13.68
CA LEU A 695 29.38 -1.62 -13.65
C LEU A 695 29.89 -0.89 -12.39
N GLY A 696 30.02 -1.57 -11.25
CA GLY A 696 30.52 -0.97 -10.01
C GLY A 696 31.94 -0.41 -10.19
N HIS A 697 32.79 -1.16 -10.90
CA HIS A 697 34.10 -0.68 -11.32
C HIS A 697 34.02 0.54 -12.23
N ASN A 698 33.21 0.53 -13.28
CA ASN A 698 33.05 1.71 -14.14
C ASN A 698 32.66 2.96 -13.34
N PHE A 699 31.83 2.79 -12.32
CA PHE A 699 31.40 3.82 -11.37
C PHE A 699 32.44 4.15 -10.29
N GLY A 700 33.62 3.53 -10.31
CA GLY A 700 34.77 3.87 -9.46
C GLY A 700 34.93 3.02 -8.20
N ALA A 701 34.12 1.98 -8.02
CA ALA A 701 34.29 1.06 -6.90
C ALA A 701 35.55 0.19 -7.07
N GLN A 702 36.21 -0.07 -5.95
CA GLN A 702 37.22 -1.12 -5.81
C GLN A 702 36.62 -2.34 -5.12
N HIS A 703 37.30 -3.48 -5.22
CA HIS A 703 36.92 -4.66 -4.46
C HIS A 703 36.98 -4.40 -2.95
N THR A 704 36.04 -4.97 -2.21
CA THR A 704 35.93 -4.86 -0.74
C THR A 704 37.17 -5.32 0.02
N HIS A 705 37.93 -6.27 -0.54
CA HIS A 705 39.19 -6.76 0.03
C HIS A 705 40.40 -5.83 -0.21
N SER A 706 40.25 -4.82 -1.08
CA SER A 706 41.32 -3.84 -1.37
C SER A 706 41.44 -2.74 -0.30
N TYR A 707 40.48 -2.67 0.63
CA TYR A 707 40.48 -1.73 1.76
C TYR A 707 41.30 -2.25 2.95
N CYS A 708 41.77 -1.37 3.84
CA CYS A 708 42.53 -1.77 5.03
C CYS A 708 42.05 -1.01 6.28
N PRO A 709 41.38 -1.67 7.26
CA PRO A 709 40.96 -3.08 7.22
C PRO A 709 39.99 -3.36 6.06
N PRO A 710 39.92 -4.61 5.56
CA PRO A 710 39.04 -4.94 4.44
C PRO A 710 37.57 -4.85 4.87
N LEU A 711 36.69 -4.53 3.93
CA LEU A 711 35.25 -4.37 4.20
C LEU A 711 34.55 -5.72 4.40
N ASP A 712 35.13 -6.79 3.85
CA ASP A 712 34.82 -8.17 4.18
C ASP A 712 36.12 -8.95 4.44
N ALA A 713 36.01 -10.15 4.98
CA ALA A 713 37.17 -10.97 5.33
C ALA A 713 37.35 -12.17 4.41
N CYS A 714 36.79 -12.15 3.20
CA CYS A 714 36.72 -13.32 2.34
C CYS A 714 38.01 -13.64 1.58
N GLN A 715 39.01 -12.78 1.67
CA GLN A 715 40.37 -13.02 1.21
C GLN A 715 41.38 -12.63 2.31
N ALA A 716 42.51 -13.31 2.37
CA ALA A 716 43.57 -12.96 3.32
C ALA A 716 44.23 -11.62 2.93
N THR A 717 44.13 -10.61 3.81
CA THR A 717 44.61 -9.23 3.56
C THR A 717 45.40 -8.69 4.77
N CYS A 718 45.54 -7.36 4.86
CA CYS A 718 46.44 -6.64 5.77
C CYS A 718 46.16 -6.80 7.28
N SER A 719 45.03 -7.39 7.72
CA SER A 719 44.58 -7.30 9.12
C SER A 719 44.03 -8.59 9.77
N GLY A 720 44.10 -9.78 9.15
CA GLY A 720 43.63 -10.99 9.83
C GLY A 720 43.44 -12.23 8.96
N PRO A 721 43.03 -13.37 9.56
CA PRO A 721 42.68 -14.59 8.82
C PRO A 721 41.40 -14.40 8.00
N GLN A 722 41.28 -15.17 6.92
CA GLN A 722 40.08 -15.21 6.08
C GLN A 722 38.86 -15.68 6.90
N VAL A 723 37.77 -14.91 6.89
CA VAL A 723 36.46 -15.24 7.46
C VAL A 723 35.43 -15.09 6.35
N CYS A 724 34.76 -16.20 6.01
CA CYS A 724 33.80 -16.28 4.92
C CYS A 724 32.40 -15.88 5.38
N SER A 725 32.18 -14.59 5.60
CA SER A 725 30.86 -14.00 5.87
C SER A 725 30.81 -12.57 5.30
N ASP A 726 29.58 -12.05 5.11
CA ASP A 726 29.33 -10.63 4.87
C ASP A 726 29.80 -10.07 3.51
N GLY A 727 29.84 -10.90 2.45
CA GLY A 727 30.19 -10.46 1.10
C GLY A 727 29.07 -9.70 0.40
N THR A 728 29.42 -8.67 -0.36
CA THR A 728 28.49 -7.81 -1.13
C THR A 728 28.86 -7.82 -2.61
N LEU A 729 28.17 -7.05 -3.46
CA LEU A 729 28.39 -7.05 -4.91
C LEU A 729 29.86 -6.91 -5.33
N MET A 730 30.68 -6.11 -4.62
CA MET A 730 32.11 -5.92 -4.92
C MET A 730 33.05 -6.91 -4.20
N SER A 731 32.52 -8.06 -3.76
CA SER A 731 33.23 -9.04 -2.93
C SER A 731 33.64 -10.31 -3.67
N TYR A 732 34.70 -10.95 -3.15
CA TYR A 732 35.19 -12.26 -3.59
C TYR A 732 34.71 -13.40 -2.67
N CYS A 733 33.72 -13.15 -1.79
CA CYS A 733 33.20 -14.20 -0.91
C CYS A 733 32.61 -15.39 -1.65
N HIS A 734 32.28 -15.26 -2.93
CA HIS A 734 31.88 -16.38 -3.76
C HIS A 734 33.01 -17.39 -4.05
N LEU A 735 34.26 -17.12 -3.67
CA LEU A 735 35.36 -18.09 -3.73
C LEU A 735 35.43 -18.98 -2.49
N CYS A 736 34.70 -18.63 -1.42
CA CYS A 736 34.61 -19.43 -0.20
C CYS A 736 33.69 -20.64 -0.39
N PRO A 737 33.79 -21.66 0.49
CA PRO A 737 32.75 -22.68 0.61
C PRO A 737 31.36 -22.02 0.71
N GLY A 738 30.43 -22.48 -0.11
CA GLY A 738 29.13 -21.85 -0.31
C GLY A 738 29.03 -21.03 -1.60
N GLY A 739 30.13 -20.55 -2.17
CA GLY A 739 30.13 -19.83 -3.44
C GLY A 739 29.22 -18.61 -3.46
N MET A 740 28.41 -18.45 -4.52
CA MET A 740 27.52 -17.29 -4.72
C MET A 740 26.58 -17.00 -3.53
N SER A 741 26.45 -17.97 -2.62
CA SER A 741 25.84 -17.80 -1.31
C SER A 741 26.26 -16.64 -0.47
N ASN A 742 27.54 -16.31 -0.60
CA ASN A 742 28.22 -15.43 0.32
C ASN A 742 28.16 -14.00 -0.20
N ILE A 743 27.40 -13.74 -1.28
CA ILE A 743 27.22 -12.45 -1.90
C ILE A 743 25.78 -11.98 -1.67
N PHE A 744 25.61 -11.00 -0.82
CA PHE A 744 24.41 -10.19 -0.75
C PHE A 744 24.34 -9.32 -2.02
N LEU A 745 23.16 -9.25 -2.63
CA LEU A 745 22.93 -8.51 -3.89
C LEU A 745 22.74 -7.02 -3.65
N GLU A 746 23.59 -6.47 -2.79
CA GLU A 746 23.66 -5.07 -2.42
C GLU A 746 25.13 -4.64 -2.43
N PHE A 747 25.36 -3.34 -2.55
CA PHE A 747 26.66 -2.75 -2.33
C PHE A 747 26.88 -2.59 -0.83
N HIS A 748 28.09 -2.93 -0.37
CA HIS A 748 28.50 -2.53 0.98
C HIS A 748 28.34 -1.01 1.12
N PRO A 749 27.82 -0.47 2.24
CA PRO A 749 27.53 0.96 2.38
C PRO A 749 28.71 1.89 2.05
N HIS A 750 29.94 1.47 2.36
CA HIS A 750 31.15 2.18 1.96
C HIS A 750 31.32 2.24 0.43
N ILE A 751 31.14 1.12 -0.27
CA ILE A 751 31.25 1.04 -1.73
C ILE A 751 30.18 1.91 -2.38
N ALA A 752 28.95 1.82 -1.89
CA ALA A 752 27.87 2.67 -2.35
C ALA A 752 28.21 4.18 -2.26
N ASN A 753 28.88 4.60 -1.18
CA ASN A 753 29.35 5.97 -1.03
C ASN A 753 30.48 6.35 -1.99
N VAL A 754 31.40 5.42 -2.29
CA VAL A 754 32.43 5.63 -3.30
C VAL A 754 31.78 5.86 -4.67
N ILE A 755 30.82 5.01 -5.04
CA ILE A 755 30.06 5.13 -6.30
C ILE A 755 29.33 6.47 -6.36
N ARG A 756 28.56 6.85 -5.33
CA ARG A 756 27.89 8.15 -5.25
C ARG A 756 28.85 9.32 -5.45
N THR A 757 30.00 9.27 -4.79
CA THR A 757 31.01 10.34 -4.88
C THR A 757 31.54 10.46 -6.31
N SER A 758 31.80 9.33 -6.96
CA SER A 758 32.22 9.27 -8.36
C SER A 758 31.17 9.87 -9.29
N VAL A 759 29.90 9.45 -9.16
CA VAL A 759 28.75 10.00 -9.92
C VAL A 759 28.67 11.51 -9.77
N ASN A 760 28.71 12.03 -8.54
CA ASN A 760 28.65 13.47 -8.25
C ASN A 760 29.81 14.27 -8.86
N SER A 761 30.97 13.64 -9.03
CA SER A 761 32.14 14.26 -9.64
C SER A 761 32.21 14.10 -11.16
N SER A 762 31.26 13.36 -11.74
CA SER A 762 31.19 13.04 -13.17
C SER A 762 30.22 13.96 -13.92
N CYS A 763 29.99 13.67 -15.21
CA CYS A 763 28.99 14.38 -16.00
C CYS A 763 27.55 14.14 -15.51
N LEU A 764 27.32 13.09 -14.72
CA LEU A 764 25.99 12.70 -14.24
C LEU A 764 25.48 13.55 -13.06
N GLY A 765 26.35 14.32 -12.40
CA GLY A 765 26.07 14.99 -11.12
C GLY A 765 25.43 16.38 -11.19
N GLN A 766 24.97 16.85 -12.35
CA GLN A 766 24.31 18.16 -12.47
C GLN A 766 22.81 18.03 -12.73
N SER A 767 22.00 18.51 -11.80
CA SER A 767 20.57 18.76 -12.00
C SER A 767 20.14 20.05 -11.27
N SER A 768 19.22 20.79 -11.87
CA SER A 768 18.38 21.83 -11.22
C SER A 768 17.02 21.22 -10.89
N LEU A 769 16.28 21.81 -9.95
CA LEU A 769 14.86 21.51 -9.80
C LEU A 769 14.12 22.49 -10.71
N ASP A 770 13.50 22.00 -11.79
CA ASP A 770 12.77 22.88 -12.70
C ASP A 770 11.48 23.39 -12.03
N GLY A 771 10.73 24.26 -12.70
CA GLY A 771 9.47 24.75 -12.15
C GLY A 771 8.43 23.65 -12.10
N ASP A 772 7.65 23.61 -11.01
CA ASP A 772 6.62 22.61 -10.71
C ASP A 772 7.17 21.18 -10.47
N ASP A 773 8.50 21.04 -10.40
CA ASP A 773 9.15 19.81 -9.98
C ASP A 773 9.28 19.75 -8.46
N GLU A 774 9.37 18.53 -7.94
CA GLU A 774 9.70 18.27 -6.56
C GLU A 774 10.83 17.26 -6.40
N VAL A 775 11.35 17.15 -5.19
CA VAL A 775 12.28 16.10 -4.83
C VAL A 775 11.92 15.60 -3.44
N SER A 776 11.70 14.30 -3.35
CA SER A 776 11.42 13.62 -2.09
C SER A 776 12.68 12.95 -1.56
N TYR A 777 12.95 13.13 -0.27
CA TYR A 777 14.03 12.47 0.46
C TYR A 777 13.44 11.65 1.60
N ARG A 778 13.83 10.38 1.74
CA ARG A 778 13.54 9.59 2.93
C ARG A 778 14.68 9.75 3.93
N VAL A 779 14.37 10.29 5.10
CA VAL A 779 15.27 10.40 6.23
C VAL A 779 15.03 9.25 7.21
N ARG A 780 16.10 8.57 7.61
CA ARG A 780 16.03 7.44 8.55
C ARG A 780 16.93 7.66 9.74
N PHE A 781 16.52 7.08 10.87
CA PHE A 781 17.31 7.02 12.07
C PHE A 781 17.73 5.57 12.31
N SER A 782 19.03 5.31 12.29
CA SER A 782 19.64 3.99 12.48
C SER A 782 20.87 4.15 13.37
N PRO A 783 20.68 4.20 14.71
CA PRO A 783 21.73 4.60 15.63
C PRO A 783 22.88 3.59 15.63
N ILE A 784 24.07 4.04 15.25
CA ILE A 784 25.30 3.24 15.32
C ILE A 784 26.12 3.55 16.57
N SER A 785 25.78 4.63 17.30
CA SER A 785 26.63 5.16 18.38
C SER A 785 25.95 5.29 19.76
N GLY A 786 25.71 4.17 20.45
CA GLY A 786 25.35 4.18 21.87
C GLY A 786 23.96 4.75 22.21
N ALA A 787 23.47 4.41 23.41
CA ALA A 787 22.11 4.75 23.83
C ALA A 787 21.91 6.23 24.19
N GLY A 788 20.69 6.74 23.98
CA GLY A 788 20.26 8.10 24.32
C GLY A 788 19.65 8.87 23.14
N SER A 789 19.26 10.13 23.42
CA SER A 789 18.74 11.04 22.39
C SER A 789 19.84 11.48 21.44
N LYS A 790 19.52 11.47 20.15
CA LYS A 790 20.39 11.79 19.02
C LYS A 790 19.77 12.91 18.21
N ALA A 791 20.61 13.82 17.73
CA ALA A 791 20.17 14.90 16.88
C ALA A 791 21.19 15.28 15.82
N THR A 792 20.70 15.60 14.63
CA THR A 792 21.48 16.16 13.53
C THR A 792 20.62 17.17 12.77
N THR A 793 21.26 18.00 11.95
CA THR A 793 20.55 18.95 11.09
C THR A 793 20.67 18.50 9.64
N LEU A 794 19.53 18.38 8.96
CA LEU A 794 19.40 18.28 7.52
C LEU A 794 19.45 19.69 6.93
N ARG A 795 20.31 19.92 5.93
CA ARG A 795 20.57 21.26 5.38
C ARG A 795 20.55 21.28 3.86
N PHE A 796 19.85 22.26 3.29
CA PHE A 796 19.77 22.53 1.85
C PHE A 796 20.18 23.99 1.56
N VAL A 797 21.09 24.23 0.63
CA VAL A 797 21.36 25.59 0.13
C VAL A 797 20.50 25.79 -1.09
N HIS A 798 19.77 26.90 -1.19
CA HIS A 798 18.96 27.20 -2.38
C HIS A 798 19.01 28.67 -2.76
N ASP A 799 18.42 29.02 -3.91
CA ASP A 799 18.20 30.40 -4.36
C ASP A 799 16.72 30.84 -4.37
N ALA A 800 15.80 30.02 -3.85
CA ALA A 800 14.40 30.39 -3.64
C ALA A 800 14.23 31.70 -2.86
N ALA A 801 13.25 32.50 -3.27
CA ALA A 801 13.06 33.86 -2.77
C ALA A 801 12.30 33.93 -1.43
N ASN A 802 11.57 32.88 -1.07
CA ASN A 802 10.65 32.83 0.07
C ASN A 802 11.26 32.23 1.34
N GLU A 803 12.37 31.48 1.22
CA GLU A 803 12.99 30.77 2.35
C GLU A 803 14.41 31.25 2.67
N ALA A 804 14.84 31.02 3.91
CA ALA A 804 16.20 31.31 4.32
C ALA A 804 17.17 30.27 3.74
N SER A 805 18.25 30.72 3.09
CA SER A 805 19.29 29.83 2.57
C SER A 805 20.53 29.83 3.49
N PRO A 806 20.91 28.69 4.08
CA PRO A 806 20.35 27.36 3.85
C PRO A 806 19.03 27.09 4.60
N PHE A 807 18.11 26.37 3.96
CA PHE A 807 16.92 25.80 4.59
C PHE A 807 17.32 24.58 5.42
N THR A 808 16.80 24.47 6.65
CA THR A 808 17.21 23.47 7.62
C THR A 808 16.04 22.74 8.29
N VAL A 809 16.24 21.45 8.57
CA VAL A 809 15.32 20.62 9.35
C VAL A 809 16.14 19.90 10.44
N GLN A 810 15.73 20.00 11.70
CA GLN A 810 16.34 19.25 12.79
C GLN A 810 15.77 17.83 12.81
N LEU A 811 16.64 16.83 12.72
CA LEU A 811 16.25 15.42 12.84
C LEU A 811 16.56 14.95 14.25
N THR A 812 15.60 14.31 14.91
CA THR A 812 15.78 13.71 16.24
C THR A 812 15.42 12.23 16.24
N GLY A 813 16.08 11.46 17.11
CA GLY A 813 15.76 10.06 17.36
C GLY A 813 16.22 9.62 18.76
N GLU A 814 15.68 8.50 19.24
CA GLU A 814 16.04 7.92 20.53
C GLU A 814 16.68 6.53 20.38
N SER A 815 17.98 6.42 20.67
CA SER A 815 18.67 5.13 20.69
C SER A 815 18.37 4.38 21.99
N LEU A 816 17.69 3.25 21.87
CA LEU A 816 17.44 2.30 22.94
C LEU A 816 18.70 1.50 23.29
N PRO A 817 18.84 1.09 24.57
CA PRO A 817 20.00 0.35 25.08
C PRO A 817 20.12 -1.09 24.58
#